data_AF-A0A944WQ23-F1
#
_entry.id   AF-A0A944WQ23-F1
#
_cell.length_a   1.000
_cell.length_b   1.000
_cell.length_c   1.000
_cell.angle_alpha   90.00
_cell.angle_beta   90.00
_cell.angle_gamma   90.00
#
_symmetry.space_group_name_H-M   'P 1'
#
loop_
_entity.id
_entity.type
_entity.pdbx_description
1 polymer ?
#
loop_
_entity_poly.entity_id
_entity_poly.type
_entity_poly.pdbx_seq_one_letter_code
_entity_poly.pdbx_strand_id
1 'polypeptide(L)'
;MSDLDQAPEDVIGETRAVQQDGTLTPLRMSASKPRVNPAANIDEILLQDQAARGVAAEMNVPLQLNTNEHGAVYYTPQFPDIDPVGIENQQPLPTEQTWGDVAVGVPEAIAHGLSTGLGNINELLPIPGGWVTDDGQPVTNVKQAMDVFGKWIQGGTEGPLTMGKPEGVTLGLVSGISQVLPGMIPAIKLAKIAGMGPVLADVVGGFVGDIVTSSEVEAEQLVKLFGSVASKEGAAALTEFMKDENGDIDKLKARLIAGVPGLIAGPAIHAVVKLASAAKNSTGGQALIKQFVKMMADESGEVKLPGMGAGGRVKMGQDMQPTGKAPTPDELTAARAETVKDGVTVAQRLDTIIPQAERVDGGVFRHGMPNGKEWSTLTPKELAKRGPGATFKDADLDRIWNETLAEVSAAARDAVERTGATWTAFKANDWDKALRLPLRSQLWYELSGEQFAKLLPDLTHNEFMMFVDLIGATSARAKPLENLQRSLAVLSQRKRGVPVDVDLTIQKSVEDALMRNGTEISSALGNKTGMFSDTLAMVGGVQTRYPISVNDVWVGDMFGIDGKLMTANQSLHEVFGKYMNKLRDLTNVGAKKGDVRHQSWQLQARGWVQARSAADGIDTSKAASDIDGSDYAGEWSKIVAMLEDAGISVPGGKITDKILMDPRVADALRPTTPAFRSAPKATVEFGTLLTANGRAAHKAYSQAVESGNAKTVEEYEGALASALYNSGQGATAWEKAVRVATNSSDKVTRINTASGADPFAFSGTFEGAVGANIRIPLKDMTPDQIAYFNAVAGKGLKQKAMAAAEIHRLAPSDPLPAGSIETSSVMFDHSGAVPKDMVGDFADALGAGFEVSAAKHPGSLVFDINPKFDDAGNAVGPTADEVDAAIDIMAKKHNIKNAKEFRAGFKSEYGKNYVEDPGDQTAYNAIIDATLREWTTDVRQQVKAITGDSVTDKQIEVWLNGATSKLPVTKSKLPDGVEISSVRGRASTVRKRFRQRLSDHASVEKAFDDIGKGVDAKFEKLLPKWQKRADALAKKQGSTAPKGGSE
;
A
#
# COMPACT_ATOMS: atom_id res chain seq x y z
N MET A 1 55.28 -7.08 32.77
CA MET A 1 56.27 -7.78 31.92
C MET A 1 55.55 -9.02 31.42
N SER A 2 54.99 -9.01 30.20
CA SER A 2 55.67 -9.05 28.90
C SER A 2 56.35 -10.41 28.66
N ASP A 3 56.20 -11.09 27.53
CA ASP A 3 55.42 -10.79 26.32
C ASP A 3 55.39 -12.03 25.37
N LEU A 4 54.48 -11.98 24.38
CA LEU A 4 54.57 -12.56 23.01
C LEU A 4 54.55 -14.10 22.71
N ASP A 5 53.64 -14.40 21.77
CA ASP A 5 53.77 -15.21 20.54
C ASP A 5 53.69 -16.76 20.47
N GLN A 6 52.46 -17.20 20.14
CA GLN A 6 52.03 -17.87 18.90
C GLN A 6 52.84 -19.06 18.28
N ALA A 7 52.19 -20.24 18.32
CA ALA A 7 51.80 -21.18 17.23
C ALA A 7 52.66 -21.35 15.95
N PRO A 8 52.70 -22.56 15.34
CA PRO A 8 51.60 -22.98 14.43
C PRO A 8 51.23 -24.50 14.44
N GLU A 9 50.01 -24.80 13.92
CA GLU A 9 49.51 -25.93 13.07
C GLU A 9 50.00 -27.40 13.33
N ASP A 10 49.25 -28.50 13.10
CA ASP A 10 48.19 -28.77 12.11
C ASP A 10 47.42 -30.12 12.37
N VAL A 11 46.36 -30.41 11.58
CA VAL A 11 45.68 -31.70 11.26
C VAL A 11 45.00 -32.55 12.37
N ILE A 12 43.66 -32.66 12.31
CA ILE A 12 42.75 -33.85 12.38
C ILE A 12 41.40 -33.39 11.73
N GLY A 13 40.51 -34.15 11.06
CA GLY A 13 40.41 -35.57 10.65
C GLY A 13 38.93 -36.03 10.59
N GLU A 14 38.57 -37.08 9.84
CA GLU A 14 37.16 -37.53 9.68
C GLU A 14 36.72 -38.61 10.70
N THR A 15 35.42 -38.66 11.04
CA THR A 15 34.68 -39.96 11.11
C THR A 15 33.15 -39.80 11.06
N ARG A 16 32.48 -40.67 10.28
CA ARG A 16 31.03 -40.97 10.37
C ARG A 16 30.82 -42.30 11.10
N ALA A 17 29.65 -42.48 11.71
CA ALA A 17 29.18 -43.80 12.17
C ALA A 17 27.84 -44.17 11.48
N VAL A 18 27.74 -45.43 11.07
CA VAL A 18 26.52 -46.09 10.59
C VAL A 18 26.31 -47.32 11.49
N GLN A 19 25.07 -47.66 11.82
CA GLN A 19 24.73 -49.01 12.29
C GLN A 19 23.58 -49.62 11.49
N GLN A 20 23.55 -50.94 11.49
CA GLN A 20 22.74 -51.80 10.62
C GLN A 20 21.65 -52.52 11.45
N ASP A 21 20.40 -52.11 11.31
CA ASP A 21 19.25 -53.03 11.19
C ASP A 21 17.98 -52.30 10.74
N GLY A 22 17.31 -52.85 9.73
CA GLY A 22 16.22 -52.18 9.02
C GLY A 22 14.83 -52.50 9.57
N THR A 23 14.51 -52.13 10.81
CA THR A 23 13.14 -52.24 11.35
C THR A 23 12.77 -51.14 12.34
N LEU A 24 11.62 -50.49 12.12
CA LEU A 24 10.98 -49.55 13.07
C LEU A 24 9.60 -50.07 13.47
N THR A 25 9.30 -50.10 14.78
CA THR A 25 7.95 -50.33 15.33
C THR A 25 7.84 -49.61 16.69
N PRO A 26 6.73 -48.92 17.01
CA PRO A 26 6.73 -47.88 18.05
C PRO A 26 6.39 -48.38 19.46
N LEU A 27 6.98 -47.73 20.48
CA LEU A 27 6.65 -47.93 21.89
C LEU A 27 5.62 -46.90 22.39
N ARG A 28 4.50 -47.40 22.91
CA ARG A 28 3.57 -46.64 23.79
C ARG A 28 4.03 -46.75 25.23
N MET A 29 3.93 -45.67 26.00
CA MET A 29 3.81 -45.73 27.46
C MET A 29 2.70 -44.81 27.97
N SER A 30 2.02 -45.24 29.03
CA SER A 30 0.84 -44.61 29.64
C SER A 30 1.22 -43.87 30.91
N ALA A 31 0.60 -42.72 31.17
CA ALA A 31 0.73 -41.97 32.43
C ALA A 31 -0.51 -42.17 33.33
N SER A 32 -0.29 -42.56 34.58
CA SER A 32 -1.33 -42.72 35.62
C SER A 32 -1.52 -41.43 36.44
N LYS A 33 -2.77 -41.10 36.78
CA LYS A 33 -3.13 -39.94 37.62
C LYS A 33 -2.73 -40.11 39.10
N PRO A 34 -2.30 -39.03 39.79
CA PRO A 34 -2.48 -38.87 41.23
C PRO A 34 -3.84 -38.24 41.58
N ARG A 35 -4.33 -38.46 42.80
CA ARG A 35 -5.53 -37.79 43.37
C ARG A 35 -5.12 -36.53 44.14
N VAL A 36 -5.94 -35.48 44.08
CA VAL A 36 -5.77 -34.24 44.86
C VAL A 36 -6.58 -34.30 46.16
N ASN A 37 -6.06 -33.67 47.22
CA ASN A 37 -6.59 -33.61 48.58
C ASN A 37 -7.39 -32.30 48.77
N PRO A 38 -8.66 -32.31 49.25
CA PRO A 38 -9.53 -31.13 49.20
C PRO A 38 -9.34 -30.16 50.39
N ALA A 39 -8.15 -29.58 50.53
CA ALA A 39 -7.83 -28.64 51.62
C ALA A 39 -6.77 -27.57 51.25
N ALA A 40 -7.00 -26.84 50.15
CA ALA A 40 -6.34 -25.61 49.72
C ALA A 40 -7.15 -24.98 48.58
N ASN A 41 -7.21 -23.66 48.34
CA ASN A 41 -7.03 -22.52 49.23
C ASN A 41 -8.04 -21.44 48.77
N ILE A 42 -8.73 -20.73 49.67
CA ILE A 42 -9.85 -19.83 49.30
C ILE A 42 -9.40 -18.68 48.39
N ASP A 43 -8.16 -18.22 48.53
CA ASP A 43 -7.59 -17.14 47.70
C ASP A 43 -7.46 -17.51 46.22
N GLU A 44 -7.36 -18.81 45.89
CA GLU A 44 -7.27 -19.29 44.50
C GLU A 44 -8.63 -19.28 43.80
N ILE A 45 -9.72 -19.47 44.57
CA ILE A 45 -11.11 -19.30 44.10
C ILE A 45 -11.44 -17.81 43.92
N LEU A 46 -10.93 -16.95 44.82
CA LEU A 46 -11.11 -15.50 44.75
C LEU A 46 -10.40 -14.84 43.54
N LEU A 47 -9.40 -15.50 42.97
CA LEU A 47 -8.63 -15.03 41.80
C LEU A 47 -9.29 -15.38 40.45
N GLN A 48 -10.10 -16.43 40.37
CA GLN A 48 -10.65 -16.91 39.09
C GLN A 48 -11.97 -16.24 38.66
N ASP A 49 -12.72 -15.63 39.58
CA ASP A 49 -14.02 -14.98 39.27
C ASP A 49 -13.93 -13.44 39.22
N GLN A 50 -12.95 -12.93 38.47
CA GLN A 50 -12.89 -11.50 38.13
C GLN A 50 -14.05 -11.08 37.21
N ALA A 51 -14.60 -12.00 36.42
CA ALA A 51 -15.67 -11.71 35.45
C ALA A 51 -17.00 -11.35 36.12
N ALA A 52 -17.49 -12.15 37.08
CA ALA A 52 -18.74 -11.82 37.78
C ALA A 52 -18.59 -10.53 38.61
N ARG A 53 -17.40 -10.27 39.17
CA ARG A 53 -17.07 -9.04 39.90
C ARG A 53 -17.03 -7.82 39.00
N GLY A 54 -16.45 -7.93 37.81
CA GLY A 54 -16.46 -6.87 36.79
C GLY A 54 -17.88 -6.49 36.40
N VAL A 55 -18.70 -7.47 36.02
CA VAL A 55 -20.11 -7.26 35.63
C VAL A 55 -20.93 -6.68 36.79
N ALA A 56 -20.77 -7.18 38.02
CA ALA A 56 -21.49 -6.66 39.18
C ALA A 56 -21.09 -5.22 39.55
N ALA A 57 -19.80 -4.86 39.39
CA ALA A 57 -19.32 -3.50 39.63
C ALA A 57 -19.76 -2.52 38.52
N GLU A 58 -19.74 -2.95 37.25
CA GLU A 58 -20.16 -2.14 36.10
C GLU A 58 -21.69 -1.90 36.10
N MET A 59 -22.47 -2.88 36.56
CA MET A 59 -23.94 -2.80 36.63
C MET A 59 -24.48 -2.41 38.01
N ASN A 60 -23.60 -2.19 39.00
CA ASN A 60 -23.92 -1.83 40.39
C ASN A 60 -24.97 -2.73 41.07
N VAL A 61 -24.80 -4.06 40.94
CA VAL A 61 -25.70 -5.09 41.51
C VAL A 61 -24.97 -5.98 42.53
N PRO A 62 -25.66 -6.48 43.58
CA PRO A 62 -25.02 -7.30 44.60
C PRO A 62 -24.68 -8.71 44.08
N LEU A 63 -23.57 -9.28 44.59
CA LEU A 63 -23.15 -10.66 44.31
C LEU A 63 -23.67 -11.61 45.39
N GLN A 64 -24.24 -12.74 44.97
CA GLN A 64 -24.60 -13.85 45.85
C GLN A 64 -23.64 -15.03 45.66
N LEU A 65 -23.20 -15.62 46.76
CA LEU A 65 -22.37 -16.83 46.77
C LEU A 65 -23.26 -18.06 46.64
N ASN A 66 -23.02 -18.89 45.62
CA ASN A 66 -23.77 -20.12 45.35
C ASN A 66 -22.82 -21.32 45.29
N THR A 67 -23.35 -22.52 45.50
CA THR A 67 -22.59 -23.79 45.40
C THR A 67 -23.33 -24.74 44.48
N ASN A 68 -22.66 -25.32 43.50
CA ASN A 68 -23.28 -26.27 42.57
C ASN A 68 -23.36 -27.69 43.15
N GLU A 69 -24.04 -28.57 42.44
CA GLU A 69 -24.23 -30.00 42.76
C GLU A 69 -22.93 -30.84 42.82
N HIS A 70 -21.79 -30.24 42.48
CA HIS A 70 -20.45 -30.85 42.63
C HIS A 70 -19.63 -30.23 43.76
N GLY A 71 -20.24 -29.37 44.59
CA GLY A 71 -19.59 -28.73 45.75
C GLY A 71 -18.67 -27.55 45.39
N ALA A 72 -18.64 -27.12 44.13
CA ALA A 72 -17.86 -25.96 43.73
C ALA A 72 -18.64 -24.65 44.01
N VAL A 73 -17.95 -23.69 44.61
CA VAL A 73 -18.51 -22.41 45.07
C VAL A 73 -18.17 -21.31 44.06
N TYR A 74 -19.15 -20.48 43.70
CA TYR A 74 -19.04 -19.41 42.70
C TYR A 74 -19.94 -18.21 43.04
N TYR A 75 -19.72 -17.05 42.41
CA TYR A 75 -20.55 -15.85 42.61
C TYR A 75 -21.49 -15.61 41.42
N THR A 76 -22.67 -15.05 41.69
CA THR A 76 -23.62 -14.62 40.65
C THR A 76 -24.21 -13.24 40.98
N PRO A 77 -24.21 -12.28 40.04
CA PRO A 77 -24.91 -11.00 40.19
C PRO A 77 -26.43 -11.21 40.34
N GLN A 78 -27.08 -10.42 41.19
CA GLN A 78 -28.53 -10.45 41.41
C GLN A 78 -29.19 -9.21 40.78
N PHE A 79 -30.04 -9.44 39.78
CA PHE A 79 -30.83 -8.39 39.12
C PHE A 79 -32.24 -8.34 39.73
N PRO A 80 -32.86 -7.15 39.86
CA PRO A 80 -34.24 -7.05 40.34
C PRO A 80 -35.24 -7.58 39.31
N ASP A 81 -36.24 -8.33 39.76
CA ASP A 81 -37.32 -8.85 38.92
C ASP A 81 -38.16 -7.71 38.30
N ILE A 82 -38.55 -7.89 37.04
CA ILE A 82 -39.40 -6.95 36.30
C ILE A 82 -40.84 -7.50 36.27
N ASP A 83 -41.72 -6.91 37.08
CA ASP A 83 -43.14 -7.27 37.14
C ASP A 83 -43.90 -6.79 35.88
N PRO A 84 -44.77 -7.62 35.26
CA PRO A 84 -45.56 -7.24 34.09
C PRO A 84 -46.90 -6.61 34.49
N VAL A 85 -47.23 -5.42 33.96
CA VAL A 85 -48.47 -4.71 34.31
C VAL A 85 -49.37 -4.40 33.10
N GLY A 86 -50.44 -5.20 32.95
CA GLY A 86 -51.77 -4.79 32.47
C GLY A 86 -51.98 -4.46 30.97
N ILE A 87 -53.15 -4.62 30.35
CA ILE A 87 -54.48 -5.18 30.70
C ILE A 87 -55.04 -5.71 29.35
N GLU A 88 -55.29 -7.01 29.17
CA GLU A 88 -56.53 -7.74 29.47
C GLU A 88 -57.73 -7.43 28.54
N ASN A 89 -58.14 -8.40 27.72
CA ASN A 89 -59.54 -8.77 27.48
C ASN A 89 -59.63 -10.15 26.82
N GLN A 90 -60.59 -10.97 27.25
CA GLN A 90 -60.66 -12.42 27.01
C GLN A 90 -61.60 -12.79 25.83
N GLN A 91 -61.38 -13.95 25.18
CA GLN A 91 -62.28 -15.12 25.28
C GLN A 91 -61.73 -16.37 24.54
N PRO A 92 -62.28 -17.60 24.76
CA PRO A 92 -61.47 -18.82 24.83
C PRO A 92 -61.37 -19.68 23.56
N LEU A 93 -60.45 -20.64 23.61
CA LEU A 93 -60.17 -21.70 22.63
C LEU A 93 -61.36 -22.64 22.36
N PRO A 94 -61.59 -23.05 21.10
CA PRO A 94 -62.20 -24.33 20.76
C PRO A 94 -61.15 -25.40 20.41
N THR A 95 -61.09 -26.39 21.30
CA THR A 95 -60.76 -27.83 21.16
C THR A 95 -60.38 -28.45 19.80
N GLU A 96 -59.50 -29.46 19.89
CA GLU A 96 -59.08 -30.41 18.84
C GLU A 96 -60.22 -30.95 17.93
N GLN A 97 -60.01 -30.94 16.61
CA GLN A 97 -60.44 -32.06 15.75
C GLN A 97 -59.61 -32.19 14.46
N THR A 98 -59.46 -33.43 14.03
CA THR A 98 -58.54 -33.98 13.02
C THR A 98 -58.71 -33.50 11.58
N TRP A 99 -57.57 -33.24 10.92
CA TRP A 99 -57.21 -33.46 9.51
C TRP A 99 -58.33 -33.78 8.49
N GLY A 100 -58.47 -32.92 7.47
CA GLY A 100 -59.18 -33.22 6.22
C GLY A 100 -59.41 -31.98 5.36
N ASP A 101 -58.67 -31.84 4.26
CA ASP A 101 -58.92 -30.94 3.11
C ASP A 101 -59.21 -29.44 3.37
N VAL A 102 -58.17 -28.68 3.71
CA VAL A 102 -58.02 -27.28 3.24
C VAL A 102 -56.63 -27.09 2.63
N ALA A 103 -56.46 -27.64 1.43
CA ALA A 103 -55.53 -27.06 0.46
C ALA A 103 -56.26 -25.90 -0.26
N VAL A 104 -55.53 -24.87 -0.68
CA VAL A 104 -56.04 -23.58 -1.22
C VAL A 104 -56.60 -22.66 -0.13
N GLY A 105 -56.11 -21.40 -0.06
CA GLY A 105 -56.74 -20.34 0.75
C GLY A 105 -55.91 -19.63 1.84
N VAL A 106 -54.59 -19.48 1.69
CA VAL A 106 -53.76 -18.61 2.56
C VAL A 106 -53.15 -17.38 1.83
N PRO A 107 -52.68 -17.48 0.56
CA PRO A 107 -52.10 -16.33 -0.13
C PRO A 107 -53.05 -15.13 -0.32
N GLU A 108 -54.35 -15.39 -0.56
CA GLU A 108 -55.33 -14.33 -0.83
C GLU A 108 -55.66 -13.48 0.40
N ALA A 109 -55.62 -14.04 1.61
CA ALA A 109 -55.82 -13.28 2.84
C ALA A 109 -54.69 -12.26 3.07
N ILE A 110 -53.45 -12.62 2.74
CA ILE A 110 -52.28 -11.75 2.84
C ILE A 110 -52.32 -10.67 1.75
N ALA A 111 -52.67 -11.05 0.51
CA ALA A 111 -52.82 -10.09 -0.60
C ALA A 111 -53.93 -9.05 -0.34
N HIS A 112 -55.06 -9.47 0.23
CA HIS A 112 -56.19 -8.57 0.49
C HIS A 112 -55.98 -7.67 1.73
N GLY A 113 -55.17 -8.13 2.71
CA GLY A 113 -54.68 -7.28 3.79
C GLY A 113 -53.76 -6.16 3.27
N LEU A 114 -52.80 -6.50 2.40
CA LEU A 114 -51.87 -5.55 1.79
C LEU A 114 -52.55 -4.52 0.88
N SER A 115 -53.62 -4.90 0.15
CA SER A 115 -54.31 -3.98 -0.75
C SER A 115 -55.02 -2.82 -0.04
N THR A 116 -55.35 -2.99 1.24
CA THR A 116 -56.36 -2.15 1.92
C THR A 116 -55.71 -1.13 2.87
N GLY A 117 -54.48 -1.37 3.34
CA GLY A 117 -53.73 -0.44 4.21
C GLY A 117 -52.88 0.63 3.49
N LEU A 118 -52.62 0.48 2.19
CA LEU A 118 -51.62 1.28 1.45
C LEU A 118 -52.20 2.37 0.53
N GLY A 119 -53.47 2.74 0.70
CA GLY A 119 -54.20 3.62 -0.24
C GLY A 119 -53.60 5.02 -0.48
N ASN A 120 -52.82 5.58 0.46
CA ASN A 120 -52.50 7.02 0.49
C ASN A 120 -51.01 7.38 0.29
N ILE A 121 -50.12 6.43 -0.05
CA ILE A 121 -48.67 6.71 -0.26
C ILE A 121 -48.26 6.50 -1.73
N ASN A 122 -49.15 5.97 -2.58
CA ASN A 122 -48.81 5.48 -3.92
C ASN A 122 -48.56 6.57 -4.99
N GLU A 123 -48.72 7.87 -4.68
CA GLU A 123 -48.64 8.98 -5.66
C GLU A 123 -47.41 9.91 -5.51
N LEU A 124 -46.57 9.75 -4.47
CA LEU A 124 -45.59 10.78 -4.09
C LEU A 124 -44.12 10.53 -4.47
N LEU A 125 -43.74 9.35 -4.97
CA LEU A 125 -42.34 9.03 -5.31
C LEU A 125 -42.22 8.24 -6.63
N PRO A 126 -41.83 8.90 -7.75
CA PRO A 126 -41.50 8.22 -8.99
C PRO A 126 -40.13 7.53 -8.90
N ILE A 127 -40.03 6.30 -9.44
CA ILE A 127 -38.79 5.53 -9.51
C ILE A 127 -38.12 5.78 -10.88
N PRO A 128 -36.81 6.11 -10.96
CA PRO A 128 -36.10 6.19 -12.24
C PRO A 128 -36.08 4.83 -12.97
N GLY A 129 -36.32 4.84 -14.28
CA GLY A 129 -36.72 3.66 -15.04
C GLY A 129 -35.68 2.53 -15.15
N GLY A 130 -36.17 1.31 -15.41
CA GLY A 130 -35.34 0.11 -15.64
C GLY A 130 -36.06 -1.22 -15.41
N TRP A 131 -37.24 -1.20 -14.78
CA TRP A 131 -38.06 -2.37 -14.47
C TRP A 131 -39.34 -2.36 -15.30
N VAL A 132 -39.82 -3.54 -15.71
CA VAL A 132 -40.97 -3.70 -16.63
C VAL A 132 -41.86 -4.84 -16.12
N THR A 133 -43.18 -4.69 -16.18
CA THR A 133 -44.16 -5.72 -15.81
C THR A 133 -44.36 -6.76 -16.92
N ASP A 134 -45.05 -7.87 -16.61
CA ASP A 134 -45.27 -9.02 -17.51
C ASP A 134 -45.96 -8.66 -18.85
N ASP A 135 -46.65 -7.51 -18.91
CA ASP A 135 -47.32 -6.95 -20.08
C ASP A 135 -46.51 -5.86 -20.82
N GLY A 136 -45.25 -5.65 -20.43
CA GLY A 136 -44.33 -4.71 -21.09
C GLY A 136 -44.47 -3.25 -20.67
N GLN A 137 -45.22 -2.94 -19.59
CA GLN A 137 -45.31 -1.58 -19.06
C GLN A 137 -44.18 -1.27 -18.06
N PRO A 138 -43.60 -0.06 -18.08
CA PRO A 138 -42.57 0.32 -17.10
C PRO A 138 -43.16 0.36 -15.68
N VAL A 139 -42.44 -0.23 -14.73
CA VAL A 139 -42.71 -0.14 -13.30
C VAL A 139 -42.43 1.30 -12.85
N THR A 140 -43.48 2.03 -12.51
CA THR A 140 -43.41 3.48 -12.22
C THR A 140 -43.64 3.84 -10.76
N ASN A 141 -44.10 2.88 -9.95
CA ASN A 141 -44.39 3.06 -8.54
C ASN A 141 -43.98 1.84 -7.70
N VAL A 142 -43.90 2.05 -6.38
CA VAL A 142 -43.43 1.06 -5.40
C VAL A 142 -44.31 -0.20 -5.36
N LYS A 143 -45.63 -0.07 -5.57
CA LYS A 143 -46.54 -1.23 -5.57
C LYS A 143 -46.20 -2.22 -6.69
N GLN A 144 -46.00 -1.71 -7.91
CA GLN A 144 -45.61 -2.53 -9.07
C GLN A 144 -44.24 -3.21 -8.87
N ALA A 145 -43.29 -2.55 -8.20
CA ALA A 145 -41.99 -3.13 -7.89
C ALA A 145 -42.10 -4.30 -6.89
N MET A 146 -42.98 -4.17 -5.88
CA MET A 146 -43.22 -5.23 -4.88
C MET A 146 -43.96 -6.44 -5.45
N ASP A 147 -44.90 -6.24 -6.39
CA ASP A 147 -45.57 -7.36 -7.09
C ASP A 147 -44.59 -8.21 -7.92
N VAL A 148 -43.63 -7.56 -8.61
CA VAL A 148 -42.56 -8.24 -9.37
C VAL A 148 -41.62 -8.99 -8.42
N PHE A 149 -41.23 -8.37 -7.30
CA PHE A 149 -40.37 -8.99 -6.28
C PHE A 149 -41.05 -10.20 -5.60
N GLY A 150 -42.36 -10.12 -5.32
CA GLY A 150 -43.14 -11.21 -4.73
C GLY A 150 -43.22 -12.45 -5.64
N LYS A 151 -43.44 -12.25 -6.95
CA LYS A 151 -43.45 -13.34 -7.95
C LYS A 151 -42.09 -14.04 -8.05
N TRP A 152 -40.99 -13.29 -7.97
CA TRP A 152 -39.63 -13.84 -8.01
C TRP A 152 -39.31 -14.73 -6.81
N ILE A 153 -39.75 -14.33 -5.60
CA ILE A 153 -39.56 -15.13 -4.36
C ILE A 153 -40.38 -16.44 -4.37
N GLN A 154 -41.53 -16.47 -5.04
CA GLN A 154 -42.42 -17.63 -5.06
C GLN A 154 -41.92 -18.82 -5.90
N GLY A 155 -40.79 -18.70 -6.61
CA GLY A 155 -40.11 -19.85 -7.23
C GLY A 155 -40.91 -20.57 -8.32
N GLY A 156 -41.82 -19.86 -9.00
CA GLY A 156 -42.73 -20.43 -10.00
C GLY A 156 -42.04 -20.95 -11.26
N THR A 157 -41.78 -22.26 -11.31
CA THR A 157 -41.40 -22.97 -12.54
C THR A 157 -42.64 -23.37 -13.34
N GLU A 158 -43.21 -22.46 -14.13
CA GLU A 158 -43.98 -22.74 -15.37
C GLU A 158 -44.51 -21.43 -16.00
N GLY A 159 -44.24 -21.18 -17.29
CA GLY A 159 -44.71 -20.00 -18.04
C GLY A 159 -43.56 -19.18 -18.68
N PRO A 160 -43.64 -18.77 -19.97
CA PRO A 160 -42.44 -18.37 -20.72
C PRO A 160 -42.13 -16.87 -20.70
N LEU A 161 -41.03 -16.50 -20.03
CA LEU A 161 -40.23 -15.35 -20.48
C LEU A 161 -39.41 -15.77 -21.71
N THR A 162 -39.65 -15.13 -22.85
CA THR A 162 -38.83 -15.36 -24.07
C THR A 162 -37.52 -14.58 -23.98
N MET A 163 -36.53 -15.15 -23.28
CA MET A 163 -35.14 -14.78 -23.55
C MET A 163 -34.79 -15.20 -24.98
N GLY A 164 -34.29 -14.26 -25.79
CA GLY A 164 -33.59 -14.60 -27.01
C GLY A 164 -32.36 -15.44 -26.64
N LYS A 165 -32.28 -16.69 -27.10
CA LYS A 165 -31.20 -17.63 -26.76
C LYS A 165 -29.82 -17.08 -27.16
N PRO A 166 -28.82 -17.23 -26.27
CA PRO A 166 -27.54 -17.81 -26.65
C PRO A 166 -27.37 -19.20 -26.02
N GLU A 167 -26.49 -20.02 -26.59
CA GLU A 167 -26.21 -21.37 -26.12
C GLU A 167 -25.27 -21.37 -24.91
N GLY A 168 -25.57 -22.16 -23.85
CA GLY A 168 -24.68 -22.33 -22.70
C GLY A 168 -25.35 -22.35 -21.31
N VAL A 169 -26.38 -23.18 -21.10
CA VAL A 169 -27.13 -23.21 -19.83
C VAL A 169 -26.57 -24.27 -18.85
N THR A 170 -25.67 -23.88 -17.92
CA THR A 170 -25.51 -24.58 -16.62
C THR A 170 -24.72 -23.78 -15.55
N LEU A 171 -25.28 -22.72 -14.94
CA LEU A 171 -24.81 -22.15 -13.65
C LEU A 171 -25.79 -21.09 -13.10
N GLY A 172 -26.77 -21.52 -12.30
CA GLY A 172 -27.96 -20.70 -11.96
C GLY A 172 -28.12 -20.24 -10.52
N LEU A 173 -27.28 -20.64 -9.55
CA LEU A 173 -27.49 -20.33 -8.12
C LEU A 173 -26.32 -19.64 -7.39
N VAL A 174 -25.09 -19.70 -7.92
CA VAL A 174 -23.88 -19.27 -7.16
C VAL A 174 -23.57 -17.78 -7.31
N SER A 175 -23.99 -17.13 -8.41
CA SER A 175 -23.78 -15.70 -8.66
C SER A 175 -24.75 -14.78 -7.92
N GLY A 176 -25.92 -15.28 -7.50
CA GLY A 176 -27.01 -14.44 -6.97
C GLY A 176 -26.76 -13.84 -5.60
N ILE A 177 -26.04 -14.53 -4.71
CA ILE A 177 -25.88 -14.09 -3.30
C ILE A 177 -24.70 -13.13 -3.12
N SER A 178 -23.60 -13.34 -3.85
CA SER A 178 -22.38 -12.54 -3.75
C SER A 178 -22.50 -11.13 -4.34
N GLN A 179 -23.40 -10.93 -5.31
CA GLN A 179 -23.63 -9.62 -5.93
C GLN A 179 -24.65 -8.74 -5.20
N VAL A 180 -25.54 -9.33 -4.38
CA VAL A 180 -26.64 -8.61 -3.73
C VAL A 180 -26.19 -7.81 -2.51
N LEU A 181 -25.37 -8.40 -1.63
CA LEU A 181 -25.02 -7.79 -0.34
C LEU A 181 -24.33 -6.42 -0.43
N PRO A 182 -23.34 -6.18 -1.31
CA PRO A 182 -22.75 -4.84 -1.47
C PRO A 182 -23.72 -3.83 -2.11
N GLY A 183 -24.60 -4.30 -3.02
CA GLY A 183 -25.58 -3.48 -3.74
C GLY A 183 -26.76 -3.01 -2.88
N MET A 184 -27.00 -3.64 -1.71
CA MET A 184 -28.05 -3.23 -0.78
C MET A 184 -27.67 -2.01 0.08
N ILE A 185 -26.38 -1.74 0.28
CA ILE A 185 -25.90 -0.65 1.16
C ILE A 185 -26.42 0.74 0.73
N PRO A 186 -26.41 1.11 -0.58
CA PRO A 186 -27.02 2.37 -1.03
C PRO A 186 -28.54 2.41 -0.83
N ALA A 187 -29.24 1.30 -1.05
CA ALA A 187 -30.69 1.21 -0.89
C ALA A 187 -31.12 1.34 0.58
N ILE A 188 -30.38 0.72 1.51
CA ILE A 188 -30.58 0.85 2.96
C ILE A 188 -30.31 2.31 3.40
N LYS A 189 -29.27 2.95 2.86
CA LYS A 189 -29.00 4.39 3.10
C LYS A 189 -30.17 5.27 2.61
N LEU A 190 -30.72 4.98 1.43
CA LEU A 190 -31.87 5.70 0.86
C LEU A 190 -33.16 5.52 1.68
N ALA A 191 -33.48 4.29 2.09
CA ALA A 191 -34.65 4.00 2.93
C ALA A 191 -34.55 4.65 4.33
N LYS A 192 -33.34 4.74 4.90
CA LYS A 192 -33.08 5.38 6.20
C LYS A 192 -33.16 6.91 6.11
N ILE A 193 -32.66 7.51 5.02
CA ILE A 193 -32.81 8.94 4.70
C ILE A 193 -34.29 9.31 4.46
N ALA A 194 -35.07 8.40 3.89
CA ALA A 194 -36.51 8.56 3.67
C ALA A 194 -37.39 8.29 4.92
N GLY A 195 -36.81 7.94 6.07
CA GLY A 195 -37.56 7.69 7.31
C GLY A 195 -38.37 6.39 7.35
N MET A 196 -38.17 5.47 6.41
CA MET A 196 -39.01 4.27 6.21
C MET A 196 -38.67 3.10 7.15
N GLY A 197 -37.67 3.23 8.02
CA GLY A 197 -37.14 2.16 8.87
C GLY A 197 -38.19 1.37 9.69
N PRO A 198 -39.08 2.04 10.45
CA PRO A 198 -40.10 1.34 11.25
C PRO A 198 -41.12 0.58 10.39
N VAL A 199 -41.53 1.16 9.26
CA VAL A 199 -42.55 0.57 8.37
C VAL A 199 -42.03 -0.69 7.67
N LEU A 200 -40.73 -0.73 7.32
CA LEU A 200 -40.10 -1.93 6.76
C LEU A 200 -39.91 -3.05 7.79
N ALA A 201 -39.74 -2.71 9.09
CA ALA A 201 -39.62 -3.70 10.15
C ALA A 201 -40.94 -4.46 10.38
N ASP A 202 -42.07 -3.73 10.48
CA ASP A 202 -43.39 -4.31 10.71
C ASP A 202 -43.93 -5.12 9.52
N VAL A 203 -43.52 -4.79 8.29
CA VAL A 203 -44.03 -5.43 7.06
C VAL A 203 -43.25 -6.69 6.66
N VAL A 204 -41.96 -6.79 6.98
CA VAL A 204 -41.06 -7.83 6.41
C VAL A 204 -40.75 -9.00 7.38
N GLY A 205 -40.88 -8.80 8.69
CA GLY A 205 -40.94 -9.88 9.70
C GLY A 205 -39.84 -10.96 9.64
N GLY A 206 -38.67 -10.69 10.24
CA GLY A 206 -37.57 -11.65 10.36
C GLY A 206 -36.24 -11.13 9.78
N PHE A 207 -35.35 -12.04 9.40
CA PHE A 207 -33.93 -11.80 9.02
C PHE A 207 -33.66 -10.52 8.19
N VAL A 208 -34.52 -10.18 7.23
CA VAL A 208 -34.35 -8.98 6.39
C VAL A 208 -34.71 -7.70 7.16
N GLY A 209 -35.73 -7.72 8.02
CA GLY A 209 -36.08 -6.60 8.90
C GLY A 209 -35.00 -6.32 9.96
N ASP A 210 -34.41 -7.38 10.53
CA ASP A 210 -33.29 -7.26 11.48
C ASP A 210 -32.06 -6.61 10.81
N ILE A 211 -31.74 -6.98 9.56
CA ILE A 211 -30.65 -6.36 8.79
C ILE A 211 -30.95 -4.88 8.47
N VAL A 212 -32.19 -4.56 8.06
CA VAL A 212 -32.58 -3.18 7.70
C VAL A 212 -32.64 -2.24 8.92
N THR A 213 -32.84 -2.78 10.13
CA THR A 213 -32.85 -2.01 11.39
C THR A 213 -31.49 -1.92 12.08
N SER A 214 -30.55 -2.83 11.77
CA SER A 214 -29.21 -2.90 12.38
C SER A 214 -28.34 -1.63 12.19
N SER A 215 -27.33 -1.50 13.05
CA SER A 215 -26.29 -0.47 12.95
C SER A 215 -25.23 -0.81 11.90
N GLU A 216 -24.52 0.20 11.38
CA GLU A 216 -23.48 0.02 10.36
C GLU A 216 -22.33 -0.90 10.87
N VAL A 217 -22.07 -0.89 12.19
CA VAL A 217 -21.11 -1.76 12.87
C VAL A 217 -21.59 -3.21 12.93
N GLU A 218 -22.87 -3.46 13.19
CA GLU A 218 -23.45 -4.82 13.21
C GLU A 218 -23.47 -5.45 11.82
N ALA A 219 -23.72 -4.66 10.77
CA ALA A 219 -23.65 -5.13 9.38
C ALA A 219 -22.22 -5.58 9.00
N GLU A 220 -21.19 -4.82 9.36
CA GLU A 220 -19.79 -5.25 9.18
C GLU A 220 -19.42 -6.47 10.02
N GLN A 221 -19.93 -6.57 11.25
CA GLN A 221 -19.71 -7.73 12.11
C GLN A 221 -20.41 -8.98 11.57
N LEU A 222 -21.61 -8.86 10.98
CA LEU A 222 -22.28 -9.94 10.26
C LEU A 222 -21.44 -10.44 9.08
N VAL A 223 -20.87 -9.54 8.27
CA VAL A 223 -19.96 -9.92 7.17
C VAL A 223 -18.71 -10.66 7.69
N LYS A 224 -18.10 -10.17 8.77
CA LYS A 224 -16.96 -10.85 9.44
C LYS A 224 -17.35 -12.22 10.01
N LEU A 225 -18.58 -12.36 10.54
CA LEU A 225 -19.12 -13.61 11.08
C LEU A 225 -19.45 -14.64 9.99
N PHE A 226 -19.98 -14.22 8.83
CA PHE A 226 -20.11 -15.11 7.68
C PHE A 226 -18.75 -15.58 7.15
N GLY A 227 -17.73 -14.69 7.18
CA GLY A 227 -16.34 -15.04 6.90
C GLY A 227 -15.76 -16.07 7.89
N SER A 228 -16.14 -16.04 9.17
CA SER A 228 -15.68 -17.02 10.17
C SER A 228 -16.49 -18.32 10.19
N VAL A 229 -17.77 -18.32 9.79
CA VAL A 229 -18.51 -19.57 9.49
C VAL A 229 -17.89 -20.29 8.29
N ALA A 230 -17.25 -19.56 7.38
CA ALA A 230 -16.40 -20.09 6.31
C ALA A 230 -14.96 -20.47 6.76
N SER A 231 -14.69 -20.58 8.07
CA SER A 231 -13.47 -21.21 8.60
C SER A 231 -13.63 -22.73 8.76
N LYS A 232 -12.53 -23.46 8.91
CA LYS A 232 -12.53 -24.92 9.09
C LYS A 232 -13.24 -25.32 10.40
N GLU A 233 -13.03 -24.54 11.44
CA GLU A 233 -13.57 -24.72 12.79
C GLU A 233 -15.07 -24.38 12.84
N GLY A 234 -15.48 -23.28 12.18
CA GLY A 234 -16.88 -22.88 12.04
C GLY A 234 -17.70 -23.89 11.23
N ALA A 235 -17.16 -24.35 10.11
CA ALA A 235 -17.78 -25.39 9.29
C ALA A 235 -17.87 -26.74 10.03
N ALA A 236 -16.86 -27.11 10.81
CA ALA A 236 -16.89 -28.32 11.64
C ALA A 236 -17.97 -28.26 12.72
N ALA A 237 -18.07 -27.14 13.46
CA ALA A 237 -19.10 -26.94 14.49
C ALA A 237 -20.52 -27.00 13.91
N LEU A 238 -20.74 -26.36 12.75
CA LEU A 238 -22.02 -26.39 12.04
C LEU A 238 -22.34 -27.81 11.53
N THR A 239 -21.34 -28.53 11.01
CA THR A 239 -21.50 -29.91 10.52
C THR A 239 -21.84 -30.89 11.64
N GLU A 240 -21.29 -30.71 12.84
CA GLU A 240 -21.61 -31.55 14.01
C GLU A 240 -23.04 -31.28 14.52
N PHE A 241 -23.44 -30.01 14.65
CA PHE A 241 -24.81 -29.62 15.03
C PHE A 241 -25.88 -30.16 14.05
N MET A 242 -25.55 -30.22 12.76
CA MET A 242 -26.44 -30.77 11.72
C MET A 242 -26.51 -32.31 11.72
N LYS A 243 -25.56 -33.01 12.35
CA LYS A 243 -25.52 -34.47 12.49
C LYS A 243 -26.07 -34.98 13.82
N ASP A 244 -26.03 -34.15 14.86
CA ASP A 244 -26.63 -34.45 16.16
C ASP A 244 -28.15 -34.27 16.09
N GLU A 245 -28.92 -35.36 16.14
CA GLU A 245 -30.39 -35.32 16.09
C GLU A 245 -30.99 -34.52 17.26
N ASN A 246 -30.30 -34.48 18.40
CA ASN A 246 -30.68 -33.71 19.60
C ASN A 246 -29.85 -32.41 19.76
N GLY A 247 -29.19 -31.97 18.69
CA GLY A 247 -28.13 -30.95 18.71
C GLY A 247 -28.48 -29.69 19.50
N ASP A 248 -27.73 -29.49 20.59
CA ASP A 248 -27.87 -28.37 21.52
C ASP A 248 -27.41 -27.05 20.86
N ILE A 249 -28.35 -26.10 20.87
CA ILE A 249 -28.23 -24.75 20.31
C ILE A 249 -27.17 -23.92 21.03
N ASP A 250 -27.08 -24.02 22.37
CA ASP A 250 -26.09 -23.28 23.15
C ASP A 250 -24.68 -23.88 23.00
N LYS A 251 -24.59 -25.18 22.69
CA LYS A 251 -23.32 -25.86 22.35
C LYS A 251 -22.77 -25.45 20.98
N LEU A 252 -23.62 -25.24 19.97
CA LEU A 252 -23.21 -24.64 18.69
C LEU A 252 -22.72 -23.19 18.91
N LYS A 253 -23.50 -22.39 19.65
CA LYS A 253 -23.19 -21.00 20.00
C LYS A 253 -21.86 -20.87 20.75
N ALA A 254 -21.63 -21.68 21.78
CA ALA A 254 -20.39 -21.70 22.56
C ALA A 254 -19.16 -22.06 21.71
N ARG A 255 -19.31 -22.96 20.73
CA ARG A 255 -18.21 -23.34 19.82
C ARG A 255 -17.93 -22.31 18.73
N LEU A 256 -18.95 -21.62 18.21
CA LEU A 256 -18.74 -20.47 17.32
C LEU A 256 -18.03 -19.30 18.04
N ILE A 257 -18.28 -19.13 19.34
CA ILE A 257 -17.54 -18.20 20.20
C ILE A 257 -16.10 -18.69 20.43
N ALA A 258 -15.91 -19.96 20.80
CA ALA A 258 -14.58 -20.51 21.09
C ALA A 258 -13.66 -20.63 19.86
N GLY A 259 -14.23 -20.79 18.66
CA GLY A 259 -13.47 -20.84 17.40
C GLY A 259 -12.90 -19.50 16.94
N VAL A 260 -13.28 -18.38 17.57
CA VAL A 260 -12.80 -17.02 17.22
C VAL A 260 -12.57 -16.21 18.50
N PRO A 261 -11.32 -16.15 19.03
CA PRO A 261 -11.00 -15.34 20.20
C PRO A 261 -11.35 -13.85 19.97
N GLY A 262 -12.20 -13.29 20.84
CA GLY A 262 -12.55 -11.86 20.86
C GLY A 262 -13.94 -11.48 20.32
N LEU A 263 -14.79 -12.43 19.93
CA LEU A 263 -16.12 -12.10 19.37
C LEU A 263 -17.20 -11.86 20.44
N ILE A 264 -17.28 -10.63 20.98
CA ILE A 264 -18.33 -10.20 21.92
C ILE A 264 -19.51 -9.59 21.15
N ALA A 265 -20.35 -10.44 20.54
CA ALA A 265 -21.56 -10.00 19.81
C ALA A 265 -22.69 -11.03 19.90
N GLY A 266 -23.41 -11.04 21.03
CA GLY A 266 -24.53 -11.95 21.29
C GLY A 266 -25.62 -11.99 20.20
N PRO A 267 -26.12 -10.85 19.68
CA PRO A 267 -27.20 -10.83 18.68
C PRO A 267 -26.83 -11.48 17.35
N ALA A 268 -25.64 -11.18 16.81
CA ALA A 268 -25.21 -11.69 15.50
C ALA A 268 -25.02 -13.22 15.50
N ILE A 269 -24.45 -13.79 16.57
CA ILE A 269 -24.37 -15.25 16.74
C ILE A 269 -25.77 -15.84 16.86
N HIS A 270 -26.69 -15.19 17.59
CA HIS A 270 -28.07 -15.66 17.75
C HIS A 270 -28.82 -15.70 16.40
N ALA A 271 -28.57 -14.76 15.49
CA ALA A 271 -29.14 -14.75 14.14
C ALA A 271 -28.65 -15.94 13.29
N VAL A 272 -27.33 -16.21 13.28
CA VAL A 272 -26.75 -17.38 12.57
C VAL A 272 -27.26 -18.70 13.15
N VAL A 273 -27.39 -18.79 14.47
CA VAL A 273 -27.91 -19.98 15.16
C VAL A 273 -29.40 -20.20 14.90
N LYS A 274 -30.23 -19.14 14.85
CA LYS A 274 -31.63 -19.23 14.39
C LYS A 274 -31.72 -19.69 12.93
N LEU A 275 -30.87 -19.16 12.04
CA LEU A 275 -30.82 -19.55 10.63
C LEU A 275 -30.46 -21.04 10.47
N ALA A 276 -29.46 -21.52 11.20
CA ALA A 276 -29.05 -22.92 11.20
C ALA A 276 -30.15 -23.85 11.73
N SER A 277 -30.85 -23.45 12.79
CA SER A 277 -31.99 -24.21 13.36
C SER A 277 -33.18 -24.28 12.38
N ALA A 278 -33.57 -23.16 11.78
CA ALA A 278 -34.64 -23.11 10.76
C ALA A 278 -34.30 -23.93 9.50
N ALA A 279 -33.04 -23.91 9.07
CA ALA A 279 -32.56 -24.71 7.94
C ALA A 279 -32.42 -26.21 8.27
N LYS A 280 -32.11 -26.58 9.51
CA LYS A 280 -32.14 -27.98 10.00
C LYS A 280 -33.57 -28.54 9.97
N ASN A 281 -34.56 -27.74 10.32
CA ASN A 281 -35.96 -28.15 10.42
C ASN A 281 -36.74 -28.06 9.09
N SER A 282 -36.09 -27.75 7.97
CA SER A 282 -36.72 -27.65 6.65
C SER A 282 -36.00 -28.47 5.58
N THR A 283 -36.77 -29.21 4.76
CA THR A 283 -36.24 -30.17 3.79
C THR A 283 -35.37 -29.49 2.70
N GLY A 284 -35.72 -28.26 2.32
CA GLY A 284 -34.91 -27.43 1.42
C GLY A 284 -33.65 -26.86 2.07
N GLY A 285 -33.73 -26.44 3.34
CA GLY A 285 -32.60 -25.91 4.10
C GLY A 285 -31.49 -26.95 4.30
N GLN A 286 -31.86 -28.20 4.60
CA GLN A 286 -30.90 -29.30 4.72
C GLN A 286 -30.14 -29.59 3.41
N ALA A 287 -30.78 -29.44 2.25
CA ALA A 287 -30.13 -29.64 0.95
C ALA A 287 -29.10 -28.54 0.66
N LEU A 288 -29.47 -27.29 0.95
CA LEU A 288 -28.62 -26.10 0.75
C LEU A 288 -27.41 -26.11 1.71
N ILE A 289 -27.62 -26.49 2.98
CA ILE A 289 -26.53 -26.69 3.94
C ILE A 289 -25.67 -27.92 3.59
N LYS A 290 -26.23 -29.03 3.10
CA LYS A 290 -25.42 -30.16 2.61
C LYS A 290 -24.54 -29.76 1.42
N GLN A 291 -25.00 -28.91 0.52
CA GLN A 291 -24.15 -28.35 -0.54
C GLN A 291 -23.07 -27.42 0.04
N PHE A 292 -23.41 -26.54 0.98
CA PHE A 292 -22.47 -25.62 1.62
C PHE A 292 -21.36 -26.38 2.37
N VAL A 293 -21.72 -27.34 3.22
CA VAL A 293 -20.78 -28.21 3.94
C VAL A 293 -19.94 -29.05 2.97
N LYS A 294 -20.51 -29.54 1.87
CA LYS A 294 -19.76 -30.29 0.85
C LYS A 294 -18.77 -29.42 0.06
N MET A 295 -19.06 -28.12 -0.12
CA MET A 295 -18.12 -27.13 -0.66
C MET A 295 -16.97 -26.85 0.31
N MET A 296 -17.23 -26.92 1.62
CA MET A 296 -16.29 -26.61 2.69
C MET A 296 -15.40 -27.79 3.12
N ALA A 297 -15.80 -29.03 2.79
CA ALA A 297 -15.15 -30.26 3.28
C ALA A 297 -14.07 -30.84 2.33
N ASP A 298 -13.82 -30.25 1.16
CA ASP A 298 -12.66 -30.60 0.33
C ASP A 298 -11.40 -29.95 0.93
N GLU A 299 -10.47 -30.78 1.44
CA GLU A 299 -9.41 -30.39 2.38
C GLU A 299 -8.23 -29.58 1.78
N SER A 300 -8.48 -28.62 0.89
CA SER A 300 -7.42 -27.74 0.33
C SER A 300 -7.50 -26.26 0.72
N GLY A 301 -8.55 -25.81 1.40
CA GLY A 301 -8.68 -24.41 1.86
C GLY A 301 -8.81 -23.37 0.74
N GLU A 302 -8.86 -23.79 -0.53
CA GLU A 302 -9.21 -22.97 -1.68
C GLU A 302 -10.64 -23.30 -2.10
N VAL A 303 -11.55 -22.31 -2.13
CA VAL A 303 -12.83 -22.44 -2.83
C VAL A 303 -12.54 -22.45 -4.33
N LYS A 304 -12.25 -23.64 -4.87
CA LYS A 304 -12.07 -23.86 -6.31
C LYS A 304 -13.41 -23.75 -7.01
N LEU A 305 -13.74 -22.52 -7.41
CA LEU A 305 -14.68 -22.30 -8.51
C LEU A 305 -14.25 -23.21 -9.69
N PRO A 306 -15.16 -24.03 -10.26
CA PRO A 306 -14.80 -24.95 -11.32
C PRO A 306 -14.29 -24.17 -12.54
N GLY A 307 -12.97 -24.15 -12.72
CA GLY A 307 -12.28 -23.35 -13.73
C GLY A 307 -11.08 -22.54 -13.23
N MET A 308 -10.88 -22.37 -11.92
CA MET A 308 -9.78 -21.56 -11.37
C MET A 308 -8.92 -22.32 -10.36
N GLY A 309 -7.77 -22.82 -10.81
CA GLY A 309 -6.68 -23.31 -9.96
C GLY A 309 -5.37 -23.31 -10.76
N ALA A 310 -4.34 -22.60 -10.28
CA ALA A 310 -3.02 -22.42 -10.92
C ALA A 310 -3.04 -22.05 -12.44
N GLY A 311 -4.19 -21.59 -12.94
CA GLY A 311 -4.54 -21.74 -14.35
C GLY A 311 -5.81 -20.99 -14.74
N GLY A 312 -6.11 -19.88 -14.05
CA GLY A 312 -7.19 -18.94 -14.43
C GLY A 312 -6.85 -18.07 -15.65
N ARG A 313 -5.91 -18.51 -16.49
CA ARG A 313 -5.55 -17.84 -17.74
C ARG A 313 -6.30 -18.47 -18.90
N VAL A 314 -6.91 -17.63 -19.72
CA VAL A 314 -7.51 -17.98 -21.01
C VAL A 314 -6.43 -18.56 -21.92
N LYS A 315 -6.71 -19.68 -22.60
CA LYS A 315 -5.70 -20.38 -23.41
C LYS A 315 -5.42 -19.62 -24.70
N MET A 316 -4.23 -19.84 -25.27
CA MET A 316 -3.90 -19.33 -26.60
C MET A 316 -4.95 -19.74 -27.63
N GLY A 317 -5.41 -18.77 -28.44
CA GLY A 317 -6.49 -18.96 -29.40
C GLY A 317 -7.89 -19.10 -28.79
N GLN A 318 -8.10 -18.70 -27.53
CA GLN A 318 -9.44 -18.50 -26.97
C GLN A 318 -9.81 -17.02 -26.94
N ASP A 319 -11.11 -16.76 -27.02
CA ASP A 319 -11.68 -15.43 -27.00
C ASP A 319 -11.99 -15.03 -25.55
N MET A 320 -11.47 -13.88 -25.13
CA MET A 320 -11.90 -13.15 -23.95
C MET A 320 -13.19 -12.40 -24.28
N GLN A 321 -14.07 -12.23 -23.30
CA GLN A 321 -15.31 -11.45 -23.47
C GLN A 321 -15.20 -10.12 -22.71
N PRO A 322 -15.90 -9.04 -23.11
CA PRO A 322 -15.93 -7.80 -22.34
C PRO A 322 -16.57 -8.05 -20.96
N THR A 323 -15.97 -7.51 -19.90
CA THR A 323 -16.46 -7.72 -18.52
C THR A 323 -17.55 -6.73 -18.11
N GLY A 324 -17.63 -5.59 -18.80
CA GLY A 324 -18.62 -4.54 -18.54
C GLY A 324 -19.84 -4.64 -19.45
N LYS A 325 -21.01 -4.25 -18.93
CA LYS A 325 -22.23 -4.07 -19.74
C LYS A 325 -22.03 -2.89 -20.71
N ALA A 326 -22.64 -2.98 -21.89
CA ALA A 326 -22.72 -1.83 -22.80
C ALA A 326 -23.64 -0.75 -22.19
N PRO A 327 -23.27 0.54 -22.28
CA PRO A 327 -24.13 1.61 -21.76
C PRO A 327 -25.36 1.82 -22.63
N THR A 328 -26.43 2.26 -22.01
CA THR A 328 -27.66 2.69 -22.68
C THR A 328 -27.46 4.05 -23.39
N PRO A 329 -28.33 4.40 -24.37
CA PRO A 329 -28.30 5.72 -25.01
C PRO A 329 -28.46 6.89 -24.02
N ASP A 330 -29.23 6.70 -22.96
CA ASP A 330 -29.48 7.73 -21.94
C ASP A 330 -28.25 7.94 -21.04
N GLU A 331 -27.61 6.86 -20.58
CA GLU A 331 -26.34 6.92 -19.84
C GLU A 331 -25.23 7.59 -20.67
N LEU A 332 -25.14 7.25 -21.97
CA LEU A 332 -24.18 7.87 -22.88
C LEU A 332 -24.46 9.37 -23.09
N THR A 333 -25.75 9.75 -23.15
CA THR A 333 -26.16 11.16 -23.27
C THR A 333 -25.84 11.95 -22.01
N ALA A 334 -26.15 11.40 -20.83
CA ALA A 334 -25.82 11.99 -19.54
C ALA A 334 -24.29 12.15 -19.37
N ALA A 335 -23.52 11.11 -19.70
CA ALA A 335 -22.06 11.15 -19.66
C ALA A 335 -21.48 12.23 -20.60
N ARG A 336 -22.05 12.42 -21.79
CA ARG A 336 -21.61 13.48 -22.73
C ARG A 336 -21.93 14.90 -22.25
N ALA A 337 -23.00 15.06 -21.47
CA ALA A 337 -23.38 16.34 -20.87
C ALA A 337 -22.54 16.70 -19.62
N GLU A 338 -21.85 15.73 -19.00
CA GLU A 338 -21.15 15.92 -17.74
C GLU A 338 -19.98 16.93 -17.85
N THR A 339 -19.87 17.79 -16.83
CA THR A 339 -18.90 18.90 -16.70
C THR A 339 -17.88 18.68 -15.57
N VAL A 340 -18.12 17.72 -14.68
CA VAL A 340 -17.22 17.38 -13.55
C VAL A 340 -15.89 16.78 -14.05
N LYS A 341 -14.78 17.24 -13.44
CA LYS A 341 -13.38 17.06 -13.88
C LYS A 341 -12.50 16.28 -12.90
N ASP A 342 -13.03 15.84 -11.75
CA ASP A 342 -12.25 15.07 -10.79
C ASP A 342 -11.93 13.65 -11.31
N GLY A 343 -10.88 13.04 -10.78
CA GLY A 343 -10.38 11.76 -11.27
C GLY A 343 -11.31 10.57 -11.05
N VAL A 344 -12.18 10.61 -10.03
CA VAL A 344 -13.11 9.51 -9.70
C VAL A 344 -14.30 9.54 -10.64
N THR A 345 -14.92 10.71 -10.82
CA THR A 345 -16.04 10.89 -11.76
C THR A 345 -15.60 10.60 -13.20
N VAL A 346 -14.39 11.06 -13.60
CA VAL A 346 -13.81 10.71 -14.91
C VAL A 346 -13.58 9.20 -15.03
N ALA A 347 -13.05 8.53 -14.01
CA ALA A 347 -12.79 7.09 -14.05
C ALA A 347 -14.08 6.27 -14.25
N GLN A 348 -15.16 6.64 -13.56
CA GLN A 348 -16.48 6.01 -13.72
C GLN A 348 -17.05 6.27 -15.12
N ARG A 349 -16.96 7.51 -15.61
CA ARG A 349 -17.49 7.93 -16.91
C ARG A 349 -16.75 7.34 -18.12
N LEU A 350 -15.48 6.95 -17.96
CA LEU A 350 -14.67 6.39 -19.07
C LEU A 350 -15.25 5.10 -19.66
N ASP A 351 -15.84 4.22 -18.85
CA ASP A 351 -16.48 2.99 -19.32
C ASP A 351 -17.80 3.26 -20.08
N THR A 352 -18.44 4.42 -19.85
CA THR A 352 -19.61 4.90 -20.61
C THR A 352 -19.23 5.62 -21.90
N ILE A 353 -18.24 6.54 -21.86
CA ILE A 353 -17.81 7.34 -23.03
C ILE A 353 -17.01 6.51 -24.04
N ILE A 354 -16.27 5.50 -23.56
CA ILE A 354 -15.53 4.54 -24.38
C ILE A 354 -15.92 3.12 -23.94
N PRO A 355 -17.09 2.59 -24.39
CA PRO A 355 -17.53 1.23 -24.08
C PRO A 355 -16.44 0.19 -24.35
N GLN A 356 -16.37 -0.88 -23.55
CA GLN A 356 -15.33 -1.91 -23.73
C GLN A 356 -15.29 -2.47 -25.16
N ALA A 357 -16.45 -2.74 -25.78
CA ALA A 357 -16.55 -3.22 -27.16
C ALA A 357 -15.93 -2.28 -28.22
N GLU A 358 -15.78 -0.98 -27.95
CA GLU A 358 -15.08 -0.03 -28.84
C GLU A 358 -13.54 -0.09 -28.69
N ARG A 359 -13.02 -0.64 -27.58
CA ARG A 359 -11.60 -0.62 -27.21
C ARG A 359 -10.76 -1.66 -27.96
N VAL A 360 -11.37 -2.75 -28.39
CA VAL A 360 -10.72 -3.84 -29.13
C VAL A 360 -11.27 -3.94 -30.55
N ASP A 361 -10.39 -4.12 -31.53
CA ASP A 361 -10.76 -4.38 -32.93
C ASP A 361 -11.68 -5.61 -33.01
N GLY A 362 -12.86 -5.45 -33.60
CA GLY A 362 -13.87 -6.51 -33.69
C GLY A 362 -14.71 -6.77 -32.42
N GLY A 363 -14.52 -6.00 -31.33
CA GLY A 363 -15.33 -6.06 -30.11
C GLY A 363 -15.07 -7.25 -29.17
N VAL A 364 -14.28 -8.24 -29.61
CA VAL A 364 -13.89 -9.43 -28.84
C VAL A 364 -12.37 -9.60 -28.95
N PHE A 365 -11.66 -9.70 -27.82
CA PHE A 365 -10.21 -9.91 -27.82
C PHE A 365 -9.88 -11.40 -27.86
N ARG A 366 -8.99 -11.80 -28.76
CA ARG A 366 -8.50 -13.19 -28.87
C ARG A 366 -7.07 -13.27 -28.36
N HIS A 367 -6.83 -14.13 -27.37
CA HIS A 367 -5.50 -14.27 -26.76
C HIS A 367 -4.52 -14.99 -27.71
N GLY A 368 -3.30 -14.46 -27.83
CA GLY A 368 -2.28 -14.96 -28.76
C GLY A 368 -2.47 -14.50 -30.21
N MET A 369 -1.80 -15.17 -31.13
CA MET A 369 -1.89 -14.93 -32.57
C MET A 369 -3.26 -15.34 -33.14
N PRO A 370 -3.70 -14.80 -34.30
CA PRO A 370 -4.93 -15.21 -34.97
C PRO A 370 -5.03 -16.73 -35.28
N ASN A 371 -3.87 -17.40 -35.41
CA ASN A 371 -3.77 -18.85 -35.63
C ASN A 371 -3.72 -19.69 -34.33
N GLY A 372 -3.90 -19.06 -33.16
CA GLY A 372 -3.88 -19.71 -31.84
C GLY A 372 -2.50 -20.06 -31.28
N LYS A 373 -1.41 -19.50 -31.83
CA LYS A 373 -0.04 -19.65 -31.30
C LYS A 373 0.37 -18.47 -30.41
N GLU A 374 1.39 -18.65 -29.58
CA GLU A 374 2.01 -17.56 -28.82
C GLU A 374 2.77 -16.61 -29.77
N TRP A 375 2.66 -15.30 -29.55
CA TRP A 375 3.48 -14.29 -30.24
C TRP A 375 4.98 -14.51 -30.00
N SER A 376 5.36 -15.04 -28.83
CA SER A 376 6.75 -15.40 -28.51
C SER A 376 7.36 -16.52 -29.39
N THR A 377 6.56 -17.17 -30.26
CA THR A 377 7.08 -18.14 -31.25
C THR A 377 7.59 -17.52 -32.55
N LEU A 378 7.39 -16.21 -32.77
CA LEU A 378 7.89 -15.50 -33.95
C LEU A 378 9.43 -15.41 -33.95
N THR A 379 10.04 -15.68 -35.09
CA THR A 379 11.50 -15.57 -35.24
C THR A 379 11.96 -14.11 -35.23
N PRO A 380 13.23 -13.82 -34.88
CA PRO A 380 13.79 -12.47 -34.98
C PRO A 380 13.62 -11.84 -36.37
N LYS A 381 13.67 -12.64 -37.44
CA LYS A 381 13.44 -12.20 -38.82
C LYS A 381 12.01 -11.75 -39.09
N GLU A 382 11.02 -12.43 -38.49
CA GLU A 382 9.60 -12.04 -38.59
C GLU A 382 9.31 -10.80 -37.75
N LEU A 383 9.86 -10.73 -36.53
CA LEU A 383 9.75 -9.57 -35.64
C LEU A 383 10.42 -8.31 -36.23
N ALA A 384 11.49 -8.48 -37.00
CA ALA A 384 12.17 -7.39 -37.72
C ALA A 384 11.40 -6.88 -38.96
N LYS A 385 10.32 -7.55 -39.41
CA LYS A 385 9.53 -7.11 -40.58
C LYS A 385 8.89 -5.74 -40.29
N ARG A 386 9.22 -4.74 -41.10
CA ARG A 386 8.63 -3.39 -41.01
C ARG A 386 7.19 -3.36 -41.48
N GLY A 387 6.37 -2.52 -40.85
CA GLY A 387 5.00 -2.24 -41.27
C GLY A 387 4.92 -1.37 -42.54
N PRO A 388 3.71 -1.25 -43.13
CA PRO A 388 3.52 -0.61 -44.44
C PRO A 388 3.71 0.93 -44.44
N GLY A 389 3.61 1.57 -43.26
CA GLY A 389 3.46 3.02 -43.12
C GLY A 389 2.00 3.46 -43.05
N ALA A 390 1.77 4.77 -43.06
CA ALA A 390 0.43 5.36 -42.99
C ALA A 390 -0.23 5.38 -44.37
N THR A 391 -1.51 5.01 -44.42
CA THR A 391 -2.36 5.10 -45.63
C THR A 391 -3.32 6.28 -45.61
N PHE A 392 -3.32 7.05 -44.52
CA PHE A 392 -4.18 8.20 -44.25
C PHE A 392 -3.39 9.53 -44.31
N LYS A 393 -4.11 10.65 -44.37
CA LYS A 393 -3.55 12.00 -44.45
C LYS A 393 -3.96 12.83 -43.23
N ASP A 394 -3.34 14.00 -43.08
CA ASP A 394 -3.68 14.98 -42.04
C ASP A 394 -5.19 15.34 -42.00
N ALA A 395 -5.87 15.36 -43.15
CA ALA A 395 -7.32 15.58 -43.22
C ALA A 395 -8.15 14.43 -42.60
N ASP A 396 -7.65 13.20 -42.63
CA ASP A 396 -8.30 12.07 -41.95
C ASP A 396 -8.11 12.14 -40.44
N LEU A 397 -6.93 12.62 -39.99
CA LEU A 397 -6.62 12.85 -38.58
C LEU A 397 -7.48 13.97 -37.98
N ASP A 398 -7.68 15.06 -38.73
CA ASP A 398 -8.58 16.14 -38.35
C ASP A 398 -10.03 15.67 -38.25
N ARG A 399 -10.49 14.87 -39.22
CA ARG A 399 -11.83 14.27 -39.19
C ARG A 399 -12.04 13.42 -37.92
N ILE A 400 -11.17 12.47 -37.63
CA ILE A 400 -11.34 11.60 -36.44
C ILE A 400 -11.16 12.37 -35.12
N TRP A 401 -10.40 13.48 -35.11
CA TRP A 401 -10.30 14.37 -33.96
C TRP A 401 -11.63 15.10 -33.71
N ASN A 402 -12.22 15.69 -34.75
CA ASN A 402 -13.51 16.38 -34.63
C ASN A 402 -14.65 15.42 -34.27
N GLU A 403 -14.67 14.21 -34.84
CA GLU A 403 -15.57 13.12 -34.41
C GLU A 403 -15.36 12.75 -32.93
N THR A 404 -14.10 12.67 -32.48
CA THR A 404 -13.78 12.40 -31.06
C THR A 404 -14.35 13.49 -30.16
N LEU A 405 -14.12 14.76 -30.47
CA LEU A 405 -14.61 15.89 -29.66
C LEU A 405 -16.14 15.94 -29.59
N ALA A 406 -16.85 15.47 -30.63
CA ALA A 406 -18.31 15.36 -30.62
C ALA A 406 -18.86 14.22 -29.74
N GLU A 407 -18.03 13.24 -29.39
CA GLU A 407 -18.46 12.00 -28.72
C GLU A 407 -18.06 11.87 -27.24
N VAL A 408 -17.22 12.78 -26.73
CA VAL A 408 -16.74 12.85 -25.33
C VAL A 408 -17.55 13.81 -24.45
N SER A 409 -17.27 13.84 -23.14
CA SER A 409 -17.93 14.76 -22.20
C SER A 409 -17.65 16.24 -22.48
N ALA A 410 -18.51 17.12 -21.96
CA ALA A 410 -18.24 18.56 -21.91
C ALA A 410 -16.96 18.84 -21.09
N ALA A 411 -16.77 18.14 -19.96
CA ALA A 411 -15.56 18.20 -19.15
C ALA A 411 -14.26 17.90 -19.92
N ALA A 412 -14.32 17.02 -20.93
CA ALA A 412 -13.19 16.66 -21.78
C ALA A 412 -12.92 17.71 -22.88
N ARG A 413 -13.99 18.28 -23.49
CA ARG A 413 -13.87 19.42 -24.43
C ARG A 413 -13.25 20.65 -23.76
N ASP A 414 -13.76 21.03 -22.59
CA ASP A 414 -13.16 22.08 -21.74
C ASP A 414 -11.68 21.83 -21.47
N ALA A 415 -11.29 20.58 -21.24
CA ALA A 415 -9.89 20.24 -20.95
C ALA A 415 -9.01 20.43 -22.19
N VAL A 416 -9.50 20.10 -23.39
CA VAL A 416 -8.81 20.36 -24.66
C VAL A 416 -8.64 21.86 -24.89
N GLU A 417 -9.70 22.65 -24.78
CA GLU A 417 -9.65 24.12 -24.91
C GLU A 417 -8.68 24.76 -23.92
N ARG A 418 -8.70 24.30 -22.65
CA ARG A 418 -7.84 24.83 -21.58
C ARG A 418 -6.37 24.42 -21.70
N THR A 419 -6.06 23.32 -22.40
CA THR A 419 -4.69 22.81 -22.50
C THR A 419 -4.05 23.05 -23.86
N GLY A 420 -4.84 23.35 -24.90
CA GLY A 420 -4.36 23.42 -26.28
C GLY A 420 -4.08 22.06 -26.92
N ALA A 421 -4.64 20.98 -26.38
CA ALA A 421 -4.41 19.63 -26.88
C ALA A 421 -4.83 19.52 -28.35
N THR A 422 -4.00 18.91 -29.19
CA THR A 422 -4.23 18.88 -30.63
C THR A 422 -3.59 17.68 -31.31
N TRP A 423 -4.31 17.07 -32.25
CA TRP A 423 -3.77 16.04 -33.15
C TRP A 423 -2.58 16.54 -33.98
N THR A 424 -2.49 17.86 -34.21
CA THR A 424 -1.46 18.46 -35.10
C THR A 424 -0.04 18.37 -34.57
N ALA A 425 0.14 17.98 -33.30
CA ALA A 425 1.44 17.71 -32.70
C ALA A 425 2.11 16.41 -33.21
N PHE A 426 1.31 15.45 -33.72
CA PHE A 426 1.82 14.19 -34.28
C PHE A 426 1.08 13.85 -35.59
N LYS A 427 1.64 14.33 -36.71
CA LYS A 427 0.96 14.37 -38.01
C LYS A 427 1.01 13.03 -38.74
N ALA A 428 0.34 12.93 -39.91
CA ALA A 428 0.33 11.70 -40.70
C ALA A 428 1.75 11.24 -41.12
N ASN A 429 2.70 12.17 -41.29
CA ASN A 429 4.11 11.86 -41.55
C ASN A 429 4.85 11.24 -40.34
N ASP A 430 4.44 11.58 -39.12
CA ASP A 430 5.05 11.02 -37.90
C ASP A 430 4.41 9.65 -37.58
N TRP A 431 3.12 9.51 -37.85
CA TRP A 431 2.44 8.21 -37.91
C TRP A 431 3.00 7.29 -38.99
N ASP A 432 3.39 7.80 -40.17
CA ASP A 432 4.03 6.97 -41.20
C ASP A 432 5.34 6.34 -40.69
N LYS A 433 6.20 7.12 -40.03
CA LYS A 433 7.44 6.61 -39.41
C LYS A 433 7.13 5.56 -38.34
N ALA A 434 6.18 5.82 -37.44
CA ALA A 434 5.77 4.88 -36.39
C ALA A 434 5.17 3.57 -36.95
N LEU A 435 4.35 3.65 -38.00
CA LEU A 435 3.77 2.50 -38.70
C LEU A 435 4.80 1.75 -39.57
N ARG A 436 5.93 2.38 -39.92
CA ARG A 436 7.10 1.73 -40.55
C ARG A 436 8.05 1.03 -39.56
N LEU A 437 7.84 1.15 -38.25
CA LEU A 437 8.65 0.40 -37.27
C LEU A 437 8.50 -1.13 -37.45
N PRO A 438 9.46 -1.94 -36.99
CA PRO A 438 9.37 -3.40 -36.96
C PRO A 438 8.11 -3.92 -36.26
N LEU A 439 7.69 -5.15 -36.60
CA LEU A 439 6.57 -5.85 -35.95
C LEU A 439 6.79 -5.98 -34.44
N ARG A 440 8.05 -6.12 -33.97
CA ARG A 440 8.39 -6.11 -32.55
C ARG A 440 7.83 -4.89 -31.80
N SER A 441 7.89 -3.70 -32.41
CA SER A 441 7.37 -2.46 -31.81
C SER A 441 5.84 -2.38 -31.79
N GLN A 442 5.15 -3.18 -32.60
CA GLN A 442 3.70 -3.35 -32.54
C GLN A 442 3.30 -4.26 -31.39
N LEU A 443 3.96 -5.42 -31.31
CA LEU A 443 3.69 -6.49 -30.35
C LEU A 443 4.36 -6.25 -28.98
N TRP A 444 4.60 -4.99 -28.63
CA TRP A 444 5.37 -4.58 -27.45
C TRP A 444 4.75 -5.12 -26.16
N TYR A 445 3.42 -5.01 -26.06
CA TYR A 445 2.64 -5.49 -24.94
C TYR A 445 2.52 -7.01 -24.97
N GLU A 446 2.18 -7.56 -26.12
CA GLU A 446 1.94 -8.99 -26.36
C GLU A 446 3.16 -9.83 -26.00
N LEU A 447 4.34 -9.48 -26.54
CA LEU A 447 5.61 -10.15 -26.22
C LEU A 447 5.93 -10.03 -24.72
N SER A 448 5.73 -8.86 -24.12
CA SER A 448 6.03 -8.63 -22.71
C SER A 448 5.11 -9.42 -21.76
N GLY A 449 3.80 -9.37 -21.97
CA GLY A 449 2.80 -10.04 -21.13
C GLY A 449 2.85 -11.56 -21.25
N GLU A 450 2.99 -12.10 -22.47
CA GLU A 450 3.24 -13.53 -22.68
C GLU A 450 4.53 -13.98 -21.97
N GLN A 451 5.61 -13.20 -22.08
CA GLN A 451 6.89 -13.58 -21.49
C GLN A 451 6.87 -13.52 -19.96
N PHE A 452 6.20 -12.53 -19.35
CA PHE A 452 5.96 -12.53 -17.91
C PHE A 452 5.15 -13.75 -17.48
N ALA A 453 4.07 -14.08 -18.19
CA ALA A 453 3.24 -15.24 -17.90
C ALA A 453 4.01 -16.58 -17.96
N LYS A 454 5.04 -16.66 -18.81
CA LYS A 454 5.86 -17.85 -19.12
C LYS A 454 7.12 -17.99 -18.27
N LEU A 455 7.74 -16.88 -17.87
CA LEU A 455 9.02 -16.85 -17.14
C LEU A 455 8.88 -16.53 -15.65
N LEU A 456 7.67 -16.21 -15.18
CA LEU A 456 7.27 -16.20 -13.77
C LEU A 456 6.21 -17.30 -13.54
N PRO A 457 6.59 -18.60 -13.65
CA PRO A 457 5.64 -19.71 -13.74
C PRO A 457 4.87 -19.98 -12.45
N ASP A 458 5.45 -19.62 -11.30
CA ASP A 458 4.96 -20.02 -9.98
C ASP A 458 4.09 -18.95 -9.31
N LEU A 459 3.92 -17.77 -9.95
CA LEU A 459 3.06 -16.72 -9.40
C LEU A 459 1.59 -17.13 -9.49
N THR A 460 0.89 -17.03 -8.36
CA THR A 460 -0.57 -17.10 -8.34
C THR A 460 -1.18 -15.96 -9.18
N HIS A 461 -2.48 -16.07 -9.49
CA HIS A 461 -3.21 -15.01 -10.21
C HIS A 461 -3.04 -13.64 -9.56
N ASN A 462 -3.19 -13.55 -8.23
CA ASN A 462 -3.08 -12.30 -7.50
C ASN A 462 -1.64 -11.75 -7.50
N GLU A 463 -0.62 -12.61 -7.42
CA GLU A 463 0.78 -12.17 -7.48
C GLU A 463 1.21 -11.76 -8.89
N PHE A 464 0.68 -12.40 -9.93
CA PHE A 464 0.90 -11.98 -11.31
C PHE A 464 0.25 -10.62 -11.57
N MET A 465 -0.97 -10.39 -11.07
CA MET A 465 -1.64 -9.09 -11.13
C MET A 465 -0.89 -8.03 -10.32
N MET A 466 -0.43 -8.36 -9.10
CA MET A 466 0.44 -7.49 -8.30
C MET A 466 1.74 -7.17 -9.06
N PHE A 467 2.34 -8.13 -9.76
CA PHE A 467 3.56 -7.90 -10.54
C PHE A 467 3.34 -6.94 -11.72
N VAL A 468 2.25 -7.06 -12.49
CA VAL A 468 1.97 -6.08 -13.55
C VAL A 468 1.56 -4.72 -12.99
N ASP A 469 0.88 -4.66 -11.84
CA ASP A 469 0.60 -3.41 -11.10
C ASP A 469 1.90 -2.77 -10.59
N LEU A 470 2.88 -3.55 -10.13
CA LEU A 470 4.22 -3.07 -9.80
C LEU A 470 4.94 -2.52 -11.05
N ILE A 471 4.95 -3.25 -12.17
CA ILE A 471 5.53 -2.80 -13.46
C ILE A 471 4.87 -1.47 -13.91
N GLY A 472 3.57 -1.30 -13.70
CA GLY A 472 2.86 -0.03 -13.89
C GLY A 472 3.35 1.07 -12.94
N ALA A 473 3.32 0.81 -11.63
CA ALA A 473 3.69 1.76 -10.58
C ALA A 473 5.15 2.25 -10.67
N THR A 474 6.09 1.37 -11.03
CA THR A 474 7.52 1.69 -11.13
C THR A 474 7.94 2.24 -12.50
N SER A 475 7.02 2.32 -13.47
CA SER A 475 7.28 2.79 -14.85
C SER A 475 7.64 4.27 -14.99
N ALA A 476 7.40 5.09 -13.96
CA ALA A 476 7.52 6.54 -14.03
C ALA A 476 8.95 6.99 -14.40
N ARG A 477 9.16 7.34 -15.68
CA ARG A 477 10.43 7.76 -16.30
C ARG A 477 11.53 6.68 -16.35
N ALA A 478 11.20 5.41 -16.12
CA ALA A 478 12.14 4.30 -16.21
C ALA A 478 12.18 3.68 -17.62
N LYS A 479 13.37 3.27 -18.10
CA LYS A 479 13.48 2.38 -19.28
C LYS A 479 13.06 0.94 -18.88
N PRO A 480 12.63 0.06 -19.82
CA PRO A 480 12.04 -1.24 -19.48
C PRO A 480 12.90 -2.11 -18.55
N LEU A 481 14.21 -2.16 -18.76
CA LEU A 481 15.15 -2.90 -17.91
C LEU A 481 15.16 -2.40 -16.45
N GLU A 482 15.32 -1.09 -16.27
CA GLU A 482 15.37 -0.47 -14.94
C GLU A 482 14.04 -0.68 -14.19
N ASN A 483 12.93 -0.56 -14.92
CA ASN A 483 11.61 -0.81 -14.37
C ASN A 483 11.46 -2.28 -13.93
N LEU A 484 11.85 -3.23 -14.80
CA LEU A 484 11.77 -4.66 -14.53
C LEU A 484 12.65 -5.10 -13.34
N GLN A 485 13.88 -4.57 -13.25
CA GLN A 485 14.74 -4.73 -12.07
C GLN A 485 14.03 -4.25 -10.79
N ARG A 486 13.39 -3.07 -10.84
CA ARG A 486 12.71 -2.44 -9.70
C ARG A 486 11.50 -3.27 -9.27
N SER A 487 10.62 -3.67 -10.20
CA SER A 487 9.42 -4.46 -9.88
C SER A 487 9.74 -5.85 -9.35
N LEU A 488 10.73 -6.55 -9.92
CA LEU A 488 11.15 -7.88 -9.44
C LEU A 488 11.82 -7.81 -8.06
N ALA A 489 12.63 -6.77 -7.80
CA ALA A 489 13.23 -6.55 -6.49
C ALA A 489 12.18 -6.26 -5.41
N VAL A 490 11.17 -5.42 -5.72
CA VAL A 490 10.04 -5.16 -4.81
C VAL A 490 9.23 -6.44 -4.55
N LEU A 491 8.91 -7.22 -5.60
CA LEU A 491 8.18 -8.48 -5.46
C LEU A 491 8.93 -9.50 -4.59
N SER A 492 10.25 -9.64 -4.79
CA SER A 492 11.13 -10.48 -3.96
C SER A 492 11.08 -10.05 -2.48
N GLN A 493 11.19 -8.75 -2.20
CA GLN A 493 11.12 -8.23 -0.84
C GLN A 493 9.75 -8.45 -0.19
N ARG A 494 8.65 -8.21 -0.91
CA ARG A 494 7.29 -8.48 -0.42
C ARG A 494 7.10 -9.95 -0.09
N LYS A 495 7.49 -10.87 -0.99
CA LYS A 495 7.30 -12.32 -0.79
C LYS A 495 8.15 -12.88 0.35
N ARG A 496 9.37 -12.36 0.54
CA ARG A 496 10.21 -12.66 1.71
C ARG A 496 9.67 -12.09 3.02
N GLY A 497 8.66 -11.23 2.98
CA GLY A 497 8.17 -10.46 4.12
C GLY A 497 9.30 -9.65 4.75
N VAL A 498 10.00 -8.83 3.95
CA VAL A 498 10.99 -7.86 4.43
C VAL A 498 10.62 -6.46 3.94
N PRO A 499 11.01 -5.39 4.67
CA PRO A 499 10.66 -4.02 4.27
C PRO A 499 11.17 -3.68 2.87
N VAL A 500 10.31 -3.03 2.08
CA VAL A 500 10.63 -2.65 0.70
C VAL A 500 11.56 -1.43 0.69
N ASP A 501 12.85 -1.65 0.45
CA ASP A 501 13.91 -0.62 0.52
C ASP A 501 14.60 -0.30 -0.82
N VAL A 502 14.08 -0.88 -1.91
CA VAL A 502 14.40 -0.50 -3.30
C VAL A 502 14.25 1.01 -3.49
N ASP A 503 15.06 1.62 -4.36
CA ASP A 503 14.89 3.01 -4.75
C ASP A 503 13.59 3.17 -5.57
N LEU A 504 12.62 3.91 -5.03
CA LEU A 504 11.32 4.13 -5.69
C LEU A 504 11.13 5.60 -6.04
N THR A 505 10.66 5.85 -7.26
CA THR A 505 10.32 7.20 -7.75
C THR A 505 9.05 7.74 -7.06
N ILE A 506 8.07 6.87 -6.81
CA ILE A 506 6.79 7.21 -6.17
C ILE A 506 6.41 6.05 -5.24
N GLN A 507 6.71 6.18 -3.94
CA GLN A 507 6.43 5.13 -2.96
C GLN A 507 4.93 4.76 -2.90
N LYS A 508 4.04 5.77 -2.98
CA LYS A 508 2.59 5.56 -2.87
C LYS A 508 2.02 4.65 -3.96
N SER A 509 2.42 4.84 -5.22
CA SER A 509 1.98 3.96 -6.31
C SER A 509 2.43 2.51 -6.12
N VAL A 510 3.56 2.28 -5.45
CA VAL A 510 4.02 0.92 -5.13
C VAL A 510 3.27 0.34 -3.94
N GLU A 511 2.98 1.14 -2.90
CA GLU A 511 2.09 0.74 -1.79
C GLU A 511 0.71 0.32 -2.31
N ASP A 512 0.12 1.11 -3.21
CA ASP A 512 -1.19 0.83 -3.82
C ASP A 512 -1.17 -0.40 -4.76
N ALA A 513 -0.03 -0.73 -5.38
CA ALA A 513 0.15 -1.96 -6.16
C ALA A 513 0.29 -3.20 -5.26
N LEU A 514 0.97 -3.07 -4.11
CA LEU A 514 1.13 -4.15 -3.12
C LEU A 514 -0.18 -4.44 -2.35
N MET A 515 -1.00 -3.42 -2.12
CA MET A 515 -2.30 -3.52 -1.42
C MET A 515 -3.50 -3.74 -2.36
N ARG A 516 -3.26 -4.48 -3.45
CA ARG A 516 -4.28 -4.83 -4.44
C ARG A 516 -5.38 -5.72 -3.84
N ASN A 517 -6.54 -5.14 -3.57
CA ASN A 517 -7.75 -5.85 -3.10
C ASN A 517 -8.75 -6.10 -4.26
N GLY A 518 -8.45 -7.03 -5.16
CA GLY A 518 -9.37 -7.41 -6.25
C GLY A 518 -8.77 -8.37 -7.29
N THR A 519 -9.61 -9.12 -7.99
CA THR A 519 -9.19 -10.18 -8.92
C THR A 519 -9.10 -9.75 -10.39
N GLU A 520 -9.93 -8.81 -10.87
CA GLU A 520 -10.13 -8.60 -12.33
C GLU A 520 -9.64 -7.25 -12.90
N ILE A 521 -9.43 -6.23 -12.06
CA ILE A 521 -8.98 -4.90 -12.49
C ILE A 521 -7.69 -4.57 -11.74
N SER A 522 -6.68 -4.02 -12.42
CA SER A 522 -5.54 -3.31 -11.81
C SER A 522 -5.93 -2.55 -10.53
N SER A 523 -5.08 -2.50 -9.50
CA SER A 523 -5.39 -1.66 -8.32
C SER A 523 -5.62 -0.19 -8.70
N ALA A 524 -6.23 0.59 -7.81
CA ALA A 524 -6.80 1.93 -8.07
C ALA A 524 -5.79 3.07 -8.36
N LEU A 525 -4.67 2.73 -9.02
CA LEU A 525 -3.49 3.51 -9.38
C LEU A 525 -3.72 4.66 -10.40
N GLY A 526 -4.96 5.14 -10.50
CA GLY A 526 -5.40 6.13 -11.47
C GLY A 526 -5.55 5.60 -12.91
N ASN A 527 -6.23 6.39 -13.75
CA ASN A 527 -6.64 6.01 -15.10
C ASN A 527 -5.50 5.55 -16.01
N LYS A 528 -4.30 6.12 -15.87
CA LYS A 528 -3.11 5.72 -16.64
C LYS A 528 -2.60 4.35 -16.21
N THR A 529 -2.20 4.22 -14.94
CA THR A 529 -1.40 3.08 -14.47
C THR A 529 -2.21 1.79 -14.54
N GLY A 530 -3.50 1.86 -14.22
CA GLY A 530 -4.36 0.68 -14.24
C GLY A 530 -4.53 0.10 -15.64
N MET A 531 -4.83 0.94 -16.64
CA MET A 531 -4.98 0.51 -18.03
C MET A 531 -3.68 -0.11 -18.59
N PHE A 532 -2.52 0.33 -18.09
CA PHE A 532 -1.23 -0.25 -18.46
C PHE A 532 -1.05 -1.67 -17.91
N SER A 533 -1.37 -1.88 -16.63
CA SER A 533 -1.38 -3.22 -16.01
C SER A 533 -2.39 -4.16 -16.67
N ASP A 534 -3.63 -3.67 -16.87
CA ASP A 534 -4.72 -4.41 -17.50
C ASP A 534 -4.32 -4.87 -18.92
N THR A 535 -3.61 -4.04 -19.70
CA THR A 535 -3.11 -4.43 -21.03
C THR A 535 -2.11 -5.58 -20.94
N LEU A 536 -1.12 -5.51 -20.03
CA LEU A 536 -0.12 -6.57 -19.85
C LEU A 536 -0.74 -7.87 -19.31
N ALA A 537 -1.75 -7.77 -18.45
CA ALA A 537 -2.52 -8.90 -17.93
C ALA A 537 -3.33 -9.58 -19.04
N MET A 538 -4.10 -8.82 -19.80
CA MET A 538 -4.95 -9.29 -20.90
C MET A 538 -4.15 -10.01 -21.99
N VAL A 539 -3.06 -9.40 -22.47
CA VAL A 539 -2.20 -10.05 -23.47
C VAL A 539 -1.37 -11.21 -22.89
N GLY A 540 -1.19 -11.27 -21.56
CA GLY A 540 -0.62 -12.39 -20.82
C GLY A 540 -1.63 -13.51 -20.48
N GLY A 541 -2.87 -13.41 -20.95
CA GLY A 541 -3.90 -14.45 -20.82
C GLY A 541 -4.84 -14.29 -19.62
N VAL A 542 -4.71 -13.22 -18.82
CA VAL A 542 -5.63 -12.95 -17.71
C VAL A 542 -6.85 -12.18 -18.21
N GLN A 543 -8.06 -12.64 -17.90
CA GLN A 543 -9.28 -11.89 -18.18
C GLN A 543 -9.32 -10.62 -17.31
N THR A 544 -9.30 -9.46 -17.96
CA THR A 544 -9.52 -8.13 -17.34
C THR A 544 -10.66 -7.41 -18.05
N ARG A 545 -10.99 -6.18 -17.62
CA ARG A 545 -11.65 -5.23 -18.52
C ARG A 545 -10.79 -4.97 -19.74
N TYR A 546 -11.41 -4.65 -20.88
CA TYR A 546 -10.64 -4.15 -22.02
C TYR A 546 -10.07 -2.75 -21.72
N PRO A 547 -8.75 -2.54 -21.85
CA PRO A 547 -8.10 -1.27 -21.54
C PRO A 547 -8.28 -0.25 -22.67
N ILE A 548 -8.25 1.04 -22.32
CA ILE A 548 -8.00 2.12 -23.30
C ILE A 548 -6.48 2.30 -23.49
N SER A 549 -6.08 3.10 -24.48
CA SER A 549 -4.67 3.51 -24.59
C SER A 549 -4.19 4.22 -23.32
N VAL A 550 -2.97 3.89 -22.90
CA VAL A 550 -2.32 4.42 -21.71
C VAL A 550 -1.87 5.85 -21.96
N ASN A 551 -2.68 6.81 -21.52
CA ASN A 551 -2.46 8.23 -21.77
C ASN A 551 -1.40 8.80 -20.79
N ASP A 552 -0.14 8.48 -21.06
CA ASP A 552 1.02 8.90 -20.29
C ASP A 552 1.65 10.20 -20.81
N VAL A 553 2.84 10.56 -20.31
CA VAL A 553 3.55 11.77 -20.75
C VAL A 553 3.93 11.73 -22.22
N TRP A 554 4.26 10.55 -22.77
CA TRP A 554 4.61 10.41 -24.18
C TRP A 554 3.38 10.47 -25.09
N VAL A 555 2.22 9.96 -24.63
CA VAL A 555 0.95 10.21 -25.33
C VAL A 555 0.58 11.68 -25.25
N GLY A 556 0.78 12.33 -24.09
CA GLY A 556 0.62 13.78 -23.93
C GLY A 556 1.42 14.56 -24.96
N ASP A 557 2.72 14.26 -25.12
CA ASP A 557 3.59 14.89 -26.12
C ASP A 557 3.06 14.73 -27.56
N MET A 558 2.47 13.57 -27.89
CA MET A 558 1.84 13.33 -29.21
C MET A 558 0.60 14.20 -29.46
N PHE A 559 0.00 14.78 -28.42
CA PHE A 559 -1.08 15.77 -28.51
C PHE A 559 -0.64 17.19 -28.11
N GLY A 560 0.67 17.44 -27.95
CA GLY A 560 1.23 18.74 -27.60
C GLY A 560 1.09 19.13 -26.11
N ILE A 561 0.81 18.17 -25.23
CA ILE A 561 0.51 18.39 -23.80
C ILE A 561 1.65 17.91 -22.91
N ASP A 562 2.20 18.81 -22.10
CA ASP A 562 3.23 18.45 -21.13
C ASP A 562 2.70 17.52 -20.02
N GLY A 563 3.59 16.69 -19.48
CA GLY A 563 3.22 15.67 -18.48
C GLY A 563 2.55 16.19 -17.20
N LYS A 564 2.80 17.45 -16.78
CA LYS A 564 2.11 18.05 -15.62
C LYS A 564 0.68 18.41 -15.99
N LEU A 565 0.46 19.01 -17.16
CA LEU A 565 -0.88 19.30 -17.67
C LEU A 565 -1.68 18.00 -17.88
N MET A 566 -1.05 16.92 -18.35
CA MET A 566 -1.72 15.63 -18.50
C MET A 566 -2.16 15.05 -17.15
N THR A 567 -1.30 15.08 -16.12
CA THR A 567 -1.68 14.62 -14.77
C THR A 567 -2.81 15.47 -14.17
N ALA A 568 -2.79 16.79 -14.41
CA ALA A 568 -3.79 17.74 -13.89
C ALA A 568 -5.15 17.72 -14.63
N ASN A 569 -5.30 16.97 -15.73
CA ASN A 569 -6.51 16.96 -16.55
C ASN A 569 -6.97 15.53 -16.85
N GLN A 570 -7.61 14.87 -15.88
CA GLN A 570 -8.03 13.48 -16.04
C GLN A 570 -8.99 13.29 -17.23
N SER A 571 -9.90 14.23 -17.51
CA SER A 571 -10.84 14.17 -18.64
C SER A 571 -10.17 14.04 -20.03
N LEU A 572 -8.89 14.40 -20.20
CA LEU A 572 -8.17 14.17 -21.46
C LEU A 572 -8.05 12.67 -21.81
N HIS A 573 -8.19 11.77 -20.83
CA HIS A 573 -8.18 10.32 -21.10
C HIS A 573 -9.32 9.89 -22.03
N GLU A 574 -10.47 10.57 -21.98
CA GLU A 574 -11.61 10.32 -22.88
C GLU A 574 -11.23 10.65 -24.33
N VAL A 575 -10.62 11.82 -24.56
CA VAL A 575 -10.23 12.29 -25.89
C VAL A 575 -9.16 11.38 -26.47
N PHE A 576 -8.08 11.15 -25.73
CA PHE A 576 -6.93 10.41 -26.26
C PHE A 576 -7.27 8.92 -26.45
N GLY A 577 -7.99 8.31 -25.50
CA GLY A 577 -8.45 6.93 -25.62
C GLY A 577 -9.38 6.72 -26.84
N LYS A 578 -10.32 7.64 -27.06
CA LYS A 578 -11.29 7.53 -28.15
C LYS A 578 -10.70 7.86 -29.52
N TYR A 579 -9.82 8.86 -29.59
CA TYR A 579 -9.02 9.15 -30.78
C TYR A 579 -8.16 7.95 -31.19
N MET A 580 -7.49 7.30 -30.25
CA MET A 580 -6.63 6.14 -30.52
C MET A 580 -7.42 4.92 -31.02
N ASN A 581 -8.67 4.74 -30.59
CA ASN A 581 -9.58 3.74 -31.16
C ASN A 581 -9.97 4.10 -32.61
N LYS A 582 -10.36 5.35 -32.90
CA LYS A 582 -10.66 5.79 -34.27
C LYS A 582 -9.44 5.72 -35.21
N LEU A 583 -8.24 5.99 -34.69
CA LEU A 583 -6.98 5.86 -35.44
C LEU A 583 -6.62 4.39 -35.72
N ARG A 584 -6.89 3.48 -34.77
CA ARG A 584 -6.80 2.03 -34.97
C ARG A 584 -7.68 1.60 -36.14
N ASP A 585 -8.93 2.04 -36.15
CA ASP A 585 -9.89 1.68 -37.19
C ASP A 585 -9.46 2.23 -38.56
N LEU A 586 -9.05 3.51 -38.60
CA LEU A 586 -8.48 4.16 -39.80
C LEU A 586 -7.23 3.44 -40.33
N THR A 587 -6.36 2.95 -39.45
CA THR A 587 -5.17 2.17 -39.82
C THR A 587 -5.56 0.79 -40.36
N ASN A 588 -6.51 0.12 -39.71
CA ASN A 588 -6.95 -1.23 -40.06
C ASN A 588 -7.72 -1.30 -41.40
N VAL A 589 -8.27 -0.19 -41.91
CA VAL A 589 -8.79 -0.10 -43.28
C VAL A 589 -7.69 -0.35 -44.33
N GLY A 590 -6.45 0.01 -44.05
CA GLY A 590 -5.30 -0.19 -44.95
C GLY A 590 -4.63 -1.57 -44.85
N ALA A 591 -5.04 -2.43 -43.90
CA ALA A 591 -4.39 -3.71 -43.62
C ALA A 591 -4.67 -4.76 -44.72
N LYS A 592 -3.62 -5.44 -45.19
CA LYS A 592 -3.74 -6.49 -46.22
C LYS A 592 -3.97 -7.86 -45.57
N LYS A 593 -4.44 -8.83 -46.36
CA LYS A 593 -4.59 -10.22 -45.92
C LYS A 593 -3.24 -10.77 -45.45
N GLY A 594 -3.13 -11.07 -44.16
CA GLY A 594 -1.91 -11.57 -43.51
C GLY A 594 -1.10 -10.50 -42.75
N ASP A 595 -1.52 -9.23 -42.77
CA ASP A 595 -1.01 -8.24 -41.83
C ASP A 595 -1.66 -8.43 -40.45
N VAL A 596 -0.91 -8.15 -39.38
CA VAL A 596 -1.46 -8.13 -38.02
C VAL A 596 -2.25 -6.84 -37.85
N ARG A 597 -3.59 -6.96 -37.75
CA ARG A 597 -4.49 -5.84 -37.45
C ARG A 597 -4.09 -5.20 -36.13
N HIS A 598 -4.07 -3.87 -36.10
CA HIS A 598 -3.66 -3.10 -34.94
C HIS A 598 -4.75 -3.08 -33.86
N GLN A 599 -4.29 -3.02 -32.62
CA GLN A 599 -5.09 -2.56 -31.47
C GLN A 599 -4.63 -1.16 -31.07
N SER A 600 -5.44 -0.42 -30.29
CA SER A 600 -5.12 0.98 -29.94
C SER A 600 -3.84 1.09 -29.09
N TRP A 601 -3.59 0.14 -28.18
CA TRP A 601 -2.32 0.05 -27.43
C TRP A 601 -1.11 -0.30 -28.31
N GLN A 602 -1.30 -0.97 -29.46
CA GLN A 602 -0.21 -1.27 -30.40
C GLN A 602 0.18 -0.03 -31.22
N LEU A 603 -0.78 0.83 -31.58
CA LEU A 603 -0.49 2.14 -32.16
C LEU A 603 0.24 3.05 -31.17
N GLN A 604 -0.21 3.07 -29.92
CA GLN A 604 0.44 3.78 -28.82
C GLN A 604 1.89 3.31 -28.62
N ALA A 605 2.14 2.00 -28.59
CA ALA A 605 3.48 1.45 -28.48
C ALA A 605 4.39 1.86 -29.65
N ARG A 606 3.90 1.81 -30.90
CA ARG A 606 4.62 2.33 -32.08
C ARG A 606 4.91 3.83 -31.97
N GLY A 607 3.94 4.62 -31.52
CA GLY A 607 4.10 6.06 -31.27
C GLY A 607 5.18 6.37 -30.22
N TRP A 608 5.14 5.67 -29.09
CA TRP A 608 6.14 5.76 -28.03
C TRP A 608 7.55 5.41 -28.50
N VAL A 609 7.72 4.29 -29.21
CA VAL A 609 9.03 3.87 -29.74
C VAL A 609 9.56 4.90 -30.74
N GLN A 610 8.70 5.44 -31.60
CA GLN A 610 9.07 6.51 -32.54
C GLN A 610 9.48 7.80 -31.83
N ALA A 611 8.70 8.27 -30.87
CA ALA A 611 8.94 9.52 -30.14
C ALA A 611 10.23 9.45 -29.29
N ARG A 612 10.42 8.36 -28.55
CA ARG A 612 11.64 8.14 -27.73
C ARG A 612 12.89 8.04 -28.60
N SER A 613 12.84 7.29 -29.70
CA SER A 613 13.97 7.17 -30.62
C SER A 613 14.33 8.52 -31.23
N ALA A 614 13.34 9.32 -31.63
CA ALA A 614 13.58 10.67 -32.14
C ALA A 614 14.20 11.61 -31.08
N ALA A 615 13.78 11.50 -29.82
CA ALA A 615 14.36 12.26 -28.70
C ALA A 615 15.81 11.83 -28.38
N ASP A 616 16.12 10.53 -28.48
CA ASP A 616 17.48 9.97 -28.35
C ASP A 616 18.33 10.18 -29.63
N GLY A 617 17.80 10.87 -30.67
CA GLY A 617 18.51 11.17 -31.92
C GLY A 617 18.66 9.99 -32.89
N ILE A 618 17.95 8.88 -32.63
CA ILE A 618 18.01 7.64 -33.40
C ILE A 618 17.10 7.74 -34.64
N ASP A 619 17.68 7.48 -35.81
CA ASP A 619 16.95 7.43 -37.07
C ASP A 619 16.23 6.08 -37.23
N THR A 620 14.96 6.04 -36.84
CA THR A 620 14.08 4.87 -36.92
C THR A 620 13.79 4.37 -38.33
N SER A 621 14.30 5.01 -39.39
CA SER A 621 14.28 4.46 -40.76
C SER A 621 15.44 3.49 -41.04
N LYS A 622 16.52 3.53 -40.24
CA LYS A 622 17.71 2.67 -40.36
C LYS A 622 17.51 1.31 -39.67
N ALA A 623 18.56 0.50 -39.47
CA ALA A 623 18.42 -0.93 -39.19
C ALA A 623 17.64 -1.24 -37.89
N ALA A 624 16.96 -2.41 -37.85
CA ALA A 624 16.11 -2.79 -36.72
C ALA A 624 16.88 -3.01 -35.39
N SER A 625 18.20 -3.27 -35.48
CA SER A 625 19.11 -3.42 -34.33
C SER A 625 19.13 -2.21 -33.40
N ASP A 626 18.86 -1.02 -33.94
CA ASP A 626 18.97 0.24 -33.21
C ASP A 626 17.71 0.52 -32.36
N ILE A 627 16.72 -0.41 -32.40
CA ILE A 627 15.40 -0.34 -31.75
C ILE A 627 15.14 -1.59 -30.87
N ASP A 628 16.02 -2.60 -30.93
CA ASP A 628 15.98 -3.77 -30.05
C ASP A 628 16.24 -3.37 -28.58
N GLY A 629 15.52 -3.99 -27.64
CA GLY A 629 15.55 -3.61 -26.21
C GLY A 629 14.57 -2.52 -25.79
N SER A 630 13.61 -2.17 -26.66
CA SER A 630 12.55 -1.21 -26.33
C SER A 630 11.41 -1.78 -25.47
N ASP A 631 11.33 -3.11 -25.28
CA ASP A 631 10.28 -3.86 -24.57
C ASP A 631 10.83 -4.79 -23.46
N TYR A 632 9.98 -5.24 -22.53
CA TYR A 632 10.42 -6.07 -21.40
C TYR A 632 10.89 -7.47 -21.80
N ALA A 633 10.31 -8.04 -22.85
CA ALA A 633 10.68 -9.37 -23.34
C ALA A 633 12.14 -9.41 -23.84
N GLY A 634 12.59 -8.34 -24.50
CA GLY A 634 13.99 -8.18 -24.94
C GLY A 634 14.97 -7.98 -23.79
N GLU A 635 14.54 -7.31 -22.72
CA GLU A 635 15.39 -6.98 -21.56
C GLU A 635 15.53 -8.12 -20.55
N TRP A 636 14.66 -9.14 -20.58
CA TRP A 636 14.67 -10.25 -19.62
C TRP A 636 15.99 -11.04 -19.58
N SER A 637 16.65 -11.21 -20.72
CA SER A 637 17.96 -11.90 -20.79
C SER A 637 19.03 -11.22 -19.92
N LYS A 638 18.96 -9.90 -19.76
CA LYS A 638 19.87 -9.12 -18.92
C LYS A 638 19.52 -9.28 -17.43
N ILE A 639 18.24 -9.42 -17.09
CA ILE A 639 17.80 -9.79 -15.72
C ILE A 639 18.39 -11.16 -15.34
N VAL A 640 18.27 -12.15 -16.23
CA VAL A 640 18.85 -13.49 -16.02
C VAL A 640 20.36 -13.40 -15.79
N ALA A 641 21.09 -12.71 -16.67
CA ALA A 641 22.53 -12.52 -16.53
C ALA A 641 22.92 -11.85 -15.19
N MET A 642 22.22 -10.79 -14.76
CA MET A 642 22.48 -10.12 -13.47
C MET A 642 22.27 -11.03 -12.25
N LEU A 643 21.33 -11.98 -12.33
CA LEU A 643 21.11 -12.97 -11.27
C LEU A 643 22.18 -14.07 -11.29
N GLU A 644 22.55 -14.54 -12.48
CA GLU A 644 23.60 -15.56 -12.66
C GLU A 644 24.99 -15.03 -12.25
N ASP A 645 25.31 -13.77 -12.58
CA ASP A 645 26.51 -13.05 -12.12
C ASP A 645 26.57 -12.92 -10.59
N ALA A 646 25.41 -12.87 -9.92
CA ALA A 646 25.29 -12.88 -8.45
C ALA A 646 25.29 -14.30 -7.83
N GLY A 647 25.55 -15.33 -8.65
CA GLY A 647 25.58 -16.74 -8.22
C GLY A 647 24.19 -17.31 -7.91
N ILE A 648 23.15 -16.82 -8.59
CA ILE A 648 21.77 -17.32 -8.48
C ILE A 648 21.44 -18.04 -9.79
N SER A 649 21.26 -19.37 -9.75
CA SER A 649 20.94 -20.14 -10.95
C SER A 649 19.49 -19.89 -11.40
N VAL A 650 19.30 -19.52 -12.67
CA VAL A 650 17.98 -19.21 -13.25
C VAL A 650 17.67 -20.17 -14.41
N PRO A 651 17.40 -21.47 -14.12
CA PRO A 651 17.31 -22.51 -15.14
C PRO A 651 16.23 -22.22 -16.19
N GLY A 652 16.62 -22.25 -17.46
CA GLY A 652 15.73 -21.92 -18.59
C GLY A 652 15.27 -20.47 -18.62
N GLY A 653 15.95 -19.56 -17.91
CA GLY A 653 15.58 -18.14 -17.79
C GLY A 653 14.32 -17.89 -16.96
N LYS A 654 13.82 -18.88 -16.21
CA LYS A 654 12.61 -18.78 -15.39
C LYS A 654 12.95 -18.34 -13.97
N ILE A 655 12.28 -17.29 -13.50
CA ILE A 655 12.37 -16.80 -12.13
C ILE A 655 11.25 -17.49 -11.33
N THR A 656 11.60 -18.61 -10.71
CA THR A 656 10.70 -19.41 -9.84
C THR A 656 10.45 -18.73 -8.50
N ASP A 657 9.43 -19.18 -7.75
CA ASP A 657 9.15 -18.71 -6.39
C ASP A 657 10.38 -18.82 -5.47
N LYS A 658 11.07 -19.97 -5.52
CA LYS A 658 12.35 -20.20 -4.82
C LYS A 658 13.42 -19.15 -5.12
N ILE A 659 13.44 -18.62 -6.35
CA ILE A 659 14.40 -17.57 -6.74
C ILE A 659 13.95 -16.24 -6.15
N LEU A 660 12.66 -15.87 -6.27
CA LEU A 660 12.12 -14.65 -5.65
C LEU A 660 12.34 -14.61 -4.12
N MET A 661 12.39 -15.78 -3.48
CA MET A 661 12.69 -15.93 -2.05
C MET A 661 14.19 -15.91 -1.69
N ASP A 662 15.10 -16.06 -2.67
CA ASP A 662 16.56 -15.97 -2.41
C ASP A 662 16.91 -14.54 -1.94
N PRO A 663 17.63 -14.39 -0.81
CA PRO A 663 17.84 -13.08 -0.23
C PRO A 663 18.63 -12.11 -1.11
N ARG A 664 19.40 -12.65 -2.08
CA ARG A 664 20.29 -11.90 -2.97
C ARG A 664 19.58 -11.28 -4.18
N VAL A 665 18.38 -11.73 -4.57
CA VAL A 665 17.71 -11.27 -5.81
C VAL A 665 17.51 -9.76 -5.84
N ALA A 666 16.92 -9.17 -4.80
CA ALA A 666 16.66 -7.74 -4.76
C ALA A 666 17.95 -6.90 -4.84
N ASP A 667 19.03 -7.39 -4.24
CA ASP A 667 20.32 -6.71 -4.18
C ASP A 667 21.14 -6.90 -5.47
N ALA A 668 21.05 -8.06 -6.12
CA ALA A 668 21.61 -8.31 -7.46
C ALA A 668 20.95 -7.41 -8.52
N LEU A 669 19.63 -7.25 -8.45
CA LEU A 669 18.88 -6.39 -9.38
C LEU A 669 19.05 -4.90 -9.06
N ARG A 670 19.26 -4.52 -7.79
CA ARG A 670 19.47 -3.14 -7.33
C ARG A 670 20.78 -3.02 -6.52
N PRO A 671 21.97 -3.13 -7.14
CA PRO A 671 23.26 -3.22 -6.45
C PRO A 671 23.66 -1.97 -5.66
N THR A 672 22.95 -0.85 -5.81
CA THR A 672 23.14 0.34 -4.97
C THR A 672 22.42 0.23 -3.62
N THR A 673 21.37 -0.58 -3.51
CA THR A 673 20.52 -0.68 -2.30
C THR A 673 21.27 -1.14 -1.05
N PRO A 674 22.12 -2.19 -1.07
CA PRO A 674 22.84 -2.64 0.12
C PRO A 674 23.61 -1.52 0.83
N ALA A 675 24.29 -0.67 0.07
CA ALA A 675 25.10 0.42 0.63
C ALA A 675 24.26 1.53 1.28
N PHE A 676 23.02 1.76 0.84
CA PHE A 676 22.08 2.66 1.53
C PHE A 676 21.40 1.97 2.72
N ARG A 677 21.16 0.66 2.64
CA ARG A 677 20.64 -0.17 3.75
C ARG A 677 21.63 -0.21 4.91
N SER A 678 22.94 -0.34 4.64
CA SER A 678 23.98 -0.40 5.67
C SER A 678 24.45 0.96 6.18
N ALA A 679 24.40 2.03 5.37
CA ALA A 679 24.88 3.36 5.79
C ALA A 679 24.31 3.81 7.15
N PRO A 680 25.10 4.50 8.00
CA PRO A 680 24.55 5.23 9.13
C PRO A 680 23.47 6.21 8.66
N LYS A 681 22.36 6.31 9.38
CA LYS A 681 21.27 7.25 9.08
C LYS A 681 21.30 8.35 10.12
N ALA A 682 21.50 9.60 9.70
CA ALA A 682 21.18 10.73 10.56
C ALA A 682 19.67 10.85 10.66
N THR A 683 19.15 10.81 11.88
CA THR A 683 17.74 10.98 12.21
C THR A 683 17.61 12.39 12.77
N VAL A 684 16.96 13.28 12.00
CA VAL A 684 16.89 14.70 12.36
C VAL A 684 15.44 15.13 12.55
N GLU A 685 15.19 15.82 13.65
CA GLU A 685 13.91 16.43 13.97
C GLU A 685 13.99 17.94 13.82
N PHE A 686 12.88 18.56 13.46
CA PHE A 686 12.76 20.02 13.48
C PHE A 686 11.93 20.42 14.70
N GLY A 687 12.59 20.98 15.71
CA GLY A 687 11.95 21.49 16.91
C GLY A 687 12.83 22.53 17.56
N THR A 688 12.63 23.81 17.26
CA THR A 688 13.54 24.88 17.70
C THR A 688 13.29 25.29 19.16
N LEU A 689 13.40 24.36 20.11
CA LEU A 689 13.25 24.64 21.55
C LEU A 689 14.27 25.68 22.07
N LEU A 690 15.32 25.96 21.29
CA LEU A 690 16.29 27.02 21.55
C LEU A 690 15.83 28.42 21.12
N THR A 691 14.80 28.57 20.29
CA THR A 691 14.24 29.87 19.87
C THR A 691 13.02 30.31 20.69
N ALA A 692 12.72 31.61 20.68
CA ALA A 692 11.57 32.16 21.42
C ALA A 692 10.22 31.68 20.84
N ASN A 693 10.04 31.74 19.51
CA ASN A 693 8.81 31.29 18.88
C ASN A 693 8.68 29.75 18.94
N GLY A 694 9.79 29.00 18.83
CA GLY A 694 9.79 27.54 18.99
C GLY A 694 9.35 27.09 20.39
N ARG A 695 9.84 27.73 21.47
CA ARG A 695 9.33 27.47 22.83
C ARG A 695 7.86 27.83 23.01
N ALA A 696 7.44 28.99 22.49
CA ALA A 696 6.04 29.40 22.56
C ALA A 696 5.13 28.43 21.78
N ALA A 697 5.58 27.97 20.61
CA ALA A 697 4.87 27.02 19.76
C ALA A 697 4.75 25.65 20.43
N HIS A 698 5.84 25.13 21.00
CA HIS A 698 5.81 23.88 21.75
C HIS A 698 4.87 23.97 22.97
N LYS A 699 4.91 25.08 23.73
CA LYS A 699 3.95 25.32 24.83
C LYS A 699 2.50 25.34 24.36
N ALA A 700 2.20 26.04 23.26
CA ALA A 700 0.86 26.09 22.68
C ALA A 700 0.40 24.73 22.15
N TYR A 701 1.33 23.91 21.63
CA TYR A 701 1.10 22.52 21.26
C TYR A 701 0.78 21.65 22.49
N SER A 702 1.57 21.71 23.57
CA SER A 702 1.32 20.90 24.78
C SER A 702 -0.05 21.22 25.39
N GLN A 703 -0.37 22.52 25.51
CA GLN A 703 -1.71 22.97 25.93
C GLN A 703 -2.82 22.53 24.97
N ALA A 704 -2.54 22.39 23.68
CA ALA A 704 -3.50 21.88 22.70
C ALA A 704 -3.74 20.38 22.82
N VAL A 705 -2.73 19.59 23.20
CA VAL A 705 -2.89 18.17 23.54
C VAL A 705 -3.77 18.04 24.79
N GLU A 706 -3.41 18.71 25.88
CA GLU A 706 -4.14 18.69 27.16
C GLU A 706 -5.62 19.12 27.02
N SER A 707 -5.90 20.10 26.15
CA SER A 707 -7.26 20.64 25.94
C SER A 707 -8.06 19.96 24.82
N GLY A 708 -7.51 18.92 24.16
CA GLY A 708 -8.18 18.23 23.04
C GLY A 708 -8.31 19.07 21.76
N ASN A 709 -7.49 20.12 21.60
CA ASN A 709 -7.48 21.02 20.45
C ASN A 709 -6.72 20.40 19.26
N ALA A 710 -7.29 19.33 18.69
CA ALA A 710 -6.73 18.56 17.59
C ALA A 710 -6.26 19.42 16.40
N LYS A 711 -6.94 20.54 16.09
CA LYS A 711 -6.54 21.38 14.96
C LYS A 711 -5.26 22.20 15.20
N THR A 712 -4.92 22.47 16.46
CA THR A 712 -3.63 23.13 16.79
C THR A 712 -2.49 22.11 16.81
N VAL A 713 -2.76 20.88 17.28
CA VAL A 713 -1.86 19.73 17.16
C VAL A 713 -1.50 19.46 15.70
N GLU A 714 -2.51 19.24 14.84
CA GLU A 714 -2.35 19.02 13.40
C GLU A 714 -1.56 20.15 12.70
N GLU A 715 -1.84 21.41 13.05
CA GLU A 715 -1.13 22.55 12.45
C GLU A 715 0.31 22.70 12.94
N TYR A 716 0.65 22.29 14.16
CA TYR A 716 2.02 22.28 14.67
C TYR A 716 2.84 21.15 14.01
N GLU A 717 2.31 19.93 14.03
CA GLU A 717 2.97 18.74 13.49
C GLU A 717 3.09 18.83 11.96
N GLY A 718 2.01 19.20 11.29
CA GLY A 718 2.01 19.48 9.85
C GLY A 718 2.93 20.66 9.48
N ALA A 719 3.14 21.63 10.39
CA ALA A 719 4.09 22.71 10.13
C ALA A 719 5.53 22.19 10.06
N LEU A 720 5.91 21.31 10.98
CA LEU A 720 7.22 20.66 11.08
C LEU A 720 7.45 19.64 9.96
N ALA A 721 6.53 18.69 9.78
CA ALA A 721 6.61 17.68 8.72
C ALA A 721 6.70 18.31 7.32
N SER A 722 5.98 19.40 7.05
CA SER A 722 6.12 20.15 5.79
C SER A 722 7.50 20.81 5.63
N ALA A 723 8.13 21.26 6.71
CA ALA A 723 9.47 21.87 6.66
C ALA A 723 10.55 20.81 6.41
N LEU A 724 10.44 19.65 7.09
CA LEU A 724 11.26 18.46 6.84
C LEU A 724 11.16 18.01 5.39
N TYR A 725 9.92 17.78 4.90
CA TYR A 725 9.63 17.44 3.51
C TYR A 725 10.32 18.39 2.53
N ASN A 726 10.07 19.70 2.66
CA ASN A 726 10.62 20.72 1.77
C ASN A 726 12.15 20.79 1.82
N SER A 727 12.77 20.55 2.98
CA SER A 727 14.24 20.50 3.11
C SER A 727 14.88 19.32 2.37
N GLY A 728 14.12 18.23 2.18
CA GLY A 728 14.54 17.02 1.48
C GLY A 728 14.34 17.05 -0.04
N GLN A 729 13.65 18.05 -0.60
CA GLN A 729 13.39 18.11 -2.05
C GLN A 729 14.48 18.85 -2.85
N GLY A 730 14.85 18.29 -4.00
CA GLY A 730 15.74 18.94 -4.98
C GLY A 730 17.22 18.92 -4.59
N ALA A 731 17.95 19.99 -4.88
CA ALA A 731 19.37 20.13 -4.53
C ALA A 731 19.48 20.66 -3.08
N THR A 732 19.54 19.73 -2.12
CA THR A 732 19.31 20.02 -0.69
C THR A 732 20.53 20.59 0.05
N ALA A 733 20.30 21.19 1.21
CA ALA A 733 21.36 21.51 2.17
C ALA A 733 22.08 20.23 2.65
N TRP A 734 21.32 19.15 2.86
CA TRP A 734 21.80 17.82 3.26
C TRP A 734 22.82 17.23 2.30
N GLU A 735 22.52 17.22 0.99
CA GLU A 735 23.44 16.73 -0.04
C GLU A 735 24.75 17.53 -0.05
N LYS A 736 24.65 18.86 0.01
CA LYS A 736 25.82 19.75 0.06
C LYS A 736 26.65 19.52 1.32
N ALA A 737 26.02 19.30 2.47
CA ALA A 737 26.70 19.03 3.73
C ALA A 737 27.55 17.75 3.66
N VAL A 738 26.99 16.66 3.14
CA VAL A 738 27.72 15.40 2.93
C VAL A 738 28.89 15.57 1.95
N ARG A 739 28.69 16.27 0.82
CA ARG A 739 29.79 16.56 -0.14
C ARG A 739 30.91 17.38 0.48
N VAL A 740 30.57 18.38 1.29
CA VAL A 740 31.57 19.21 1.99
C VAL A 740 32.29 18.39 3.07
N ALA A 741 31.58 17.54 3.82
CA ALA A 741 32.16 16.65 4.83
C ALA A 741 33.16 15.65 4.22
N THR A 742 32.77 14.98 3.13
CA THR A 742 33.56 13.96 2.43
C THR A 742 34.59 14.51 1.45
N ASN A 743 34.48 15.80 1.07
CA ASN A 743 35.21 16.40 -0.06
C ASN A 743 34.95 15.71 -1.42
N SER A 744 33.77 15.07 -1.57
CA SER A 744 33.39 14.31 -2.77
C SER A 744 32.38 15.04 -3.64
N SER A 745 32.13 14.50 -4.83
CA SER A 745 31.06 14.94 -5.73
C SER A 745 29.76 14.13 -5.58
N ASP A 746 29.68 13.26 -4.56
CA ASP A 746 28.64 12.23 -4.49
C ASP A 746 27.26 12.81 -4.23
N LYS A 747 26.25 12.12 -4.74
CA LYS A 747 24.85 12.48 -4.53
C LYS A 747 24.28 11.70 -3.37
N VAL A 748 23.79 12.42 -2.36
CA VAL A 748 22.93 11.83 -1.35
C VAL A 748 21.57 11.58 -1.99
N THR A 749 21.25 10.31 -2.23
CA THR A 749 19.94 9.85 -2.69
C THR A 749 19.23 9.07 -1.59
N ARG A 750 17.91 8.84 -1.72
CA ARG A 750 17.09 8.12 -0.72
C ARG A 750 17.01 8.84 0.64
N ILE A 751 16.93 10.17 0.62
CA ILE A 751 16.49 10.95 1.78
C ILE A 751 15.01 10.62 2.04
N ASN A 752 14.70 10.14 3.24
CA ASN A 752 13.33 9.81 3.64
C ASN A 752 12.76 10.93 4.51
N THR A 753 11.58 11.44 4.16
CA THR A 753 10.92 12.57 4.83
C THR A 753 9.48 12.23 5.19
N ALA A 754 9.06 12.57 6.41
CA ALA A 754 7.65 12.78 6.73
C ALA A 754 7.01 13.82 5.78
N SER A 755 5.67 13.83 5.69
CA SER A 755 4.93 14.83 4.91
C SER A 755 3.79 15.43 5.73
N GLY A 756 3.25 16.59 5.32
CA GLY A 756 2.10 17.19 6.02
C GLY A 756 0.83 16.33 6.01
N ALA A 757 0.72 15.34 5.11
CA ALA A 757 -0.42 14.42 5.04
C ALA A 757 -0.17 13.08 5.78
N ASP A 758 1.08 12.79 6.11
CA ASP A 758 1.50 11.59 6.86
C ASP A 758 2.73 11.99 7.72
N PRO A 759 2.51 12.73 8.84
CA PRO A 759 3.61 13.35 9.60
C PRO A 759 4.51 12.35 10.31
N PHE A 760 4.01 11.14 10.59
CA PHE A 760 4.74 10.11 11.31
C PHE A 760 5.23 8.96 10.42
N ALA A 761 5.05 9.06 9.08
CA ALA A 761 5.62 8.13 8.11
C ALA A 761 7.13 7.91 8.30
N PHE A 762 7.86 8.96 8.69
CA PHE A 762 9.21 8.84 9.21
C PHE A 762 9.25 9.64 10.51
N SER A 763 9.40 8.93 11.62
CA SER A 763 9.29 9.47 12.97
C SER A 763 10.26 8.76 13.90
N GLY A 764 10.31 9.21 15.14
CA GLY A 764 10.93 8.49 16.23
C GLY A 764 10.46 9.03 17.57
N THR A 765 11.05 8.52 18.64
CA THR A 765 10.91 9.06 19.98
C THR A 765 12.24 9.62 20.49
N PHE A 766 12.15 10.64 21.33
CA PHE A 766 13.26 11.18 22.11
C PHE A 766 12.75 11.70 23.45
N GLU A 767 13.33 11.23 24.55
CA GLU A 767 12.84 11.45 25.92
C GLU A 767 11.35 11.04 26.06
N GLY A 768 10.94 9.97 25.35
CA GLY A 768 9.55 9.50 25.26
C GLY A 768 8.61 10.37 24.41
N ALA A 769 9.07 11.48 23.84
CA ALA A 769 8.25 12.34 22.99
C ALA A 769 8.31 11.90 21.52
N VAL A 770 7.14 11.60 20.91
CA VAL A 770 7.04 11.25 19.48
C VAL A 770 7.21 12.48 18.58
N GLY A 771 8.26 12.46 17.75
CA GLY A 771 8.63 13.47 16.77
C GLY A 771 8.33 13.08 15.31
N ALA A 772 8.43 14.05 14.40
CA ALA A 772 8.44 13.83 12.96
C ALA A 772 9.86 14.08 12.42
N ASN A 773 10.37 13.18 11.58
CA ASN A 773 11.81 13.06 11.35
C ASN A 773 12.15 13.06 9.84
N ILE A 774 13.37 13.48 9.52
CA ILE A 774 14.01 13.24 8.22
C ILE A 774 15.20 12.31 8.43
N ARG A 775 15.32 11.26 7.60
CA ARG A 775 16.45 10.32 7.64
C ARG A 775 17.39 10.56 6.45
N ILE A 776 18.65 10.91 6.75
CA ILE A 776 19.70 11.15 5.75
C ILE A 776 20.71 9.99 5.77
N PRO A 777 20.89 9.22 4.68
CA PRO A 777 21.90 8.17 4.63
C PRO A 777 23.31 8.78 4.46
N LEU A 778 24.17 8.56 5.47
CA LEU A 778 25.55 9.04 5.54
C LEU A 778 26.52 7.97 5.02
N LYS A 779 26.30 7.54 3.77
CA LYS A 779 27.08 6.49 3.11
C LYS A 779 28.57 6.88 3.04
N ASP A 780 29.44 5.91 3.32
CA ASP A 780 30.92 6.00 3.25
C ASP A 780 31.55 7.15 4.08
N MET A 781 30.82 7.68 5.07
CA MET A 781 31.30 8.74 5.95
C MET A 781 32.00 8.18 7.20
N THR A 782 33.16 8.75 7.53
CA THR A 782 33.85 8.49 8.80
C THR A 782 33.12 9.14 10.00
N PRO A 783 33.30 8.67 11.24
CA PRO A 783 32.69 9.27 12.42
C PRO A 783 32.94 10.79 12.56
N ASP A 784 34.14 11.27 12.22
CA ASP A 784 34.46 12.71 12.32
C ASP A 784 33.75 13.54 11.22
N GLN A 785 33.53 12.95 10.03
CA GLN A 785 32.71 13.56 8.99
C GLN A 785 31.22 13.58 9.36
N ILE A 786 30.74 12.55 10.07
CA ILE A 786 29.38 12.50 10.64
C ILE A 786 29.25 13.58 11.74
N ALA A 787 30.24 13.72 12.62
CA ALA A 787 30.27 14.75 13.65
C ALA A 787 30.21 16.16 13.06
N TYR A 788 30.99 16.45 12.01
CA TYR A 788 30.92 17.71 11.27
C TYR A 788 29.54 17.94 10.63
N PHE A 789 28.96 16.91 9.99
CA PHE A 789 27.62 17.00 9.38
C PHE A 789 26.55 17.32 10.43
N ASN A 790 26.56 16.58 11.55
CA ASN A 790 25.68 16.78 12.69
C ASN A 790 25.85 18.19 13.28
N ALA A 791 27.09 18.66 13.46
CA ALA A 791 27.37 19.97 14.02
C ALA A 791 26.87 21.13 13.13
N VAL A 792 27.11 21.07 11.82
CA VAL A 792 26.65 22.10 10.88
C VAL A 792 25.12 22.13 10.77
N ALA A 793 24.48 20.96 10.70
CA ALA A 793 23.02 20.87 10.66
C ALA A 793 22.39 21.32 11.99
N GLY A 794 22.83 20.80 13.13
CA GLY A 794 22.31 21.14 14.46
C GLY A 794 22.45 22.61 14.82
N LYS A 795 23.61 23.22 14.50
CA LYS A 795 23.86 24.66 14.65
C LYS A 795 22.89 25.51 13.83
N GLY A 796 22.63 25.15 12.57
CA GLY A 796 21.69 25.91 11.72
C GLY A 796 20.23 25.71 12.13
N LEU A 797 19.85 24.47 12.44
CA LEU A 797 18.49 24.06 12.81
C LEU A 797 18.13 24.30 14.29
N LYS A 798 19.05 24.85 15.08
CA LYS A 798 18.88 25.17 16.51
C LYS A 798 18.37 23.98 17.33
N GLN A 799 18.98 22.81 17.10
CA GLN A 799 18.70 21.57 17.81
C GLN A 799 19.66 21.38 19.00
N LYS A 800 19.16 20.81 20.11
CA LYS A 800 20.00 20.44 21.26
C LYS A 800 20.89 19.23 20.98
N ALA A 801 20.39 18.27 20.21
CA ALA A 801 21.13 17.07 19.85
C ALA A 801 20.93 16.75 18.37
N MET A 802 21.91 16.05 17.80
CA MET A 802 21.90 15.53 16.45
C MET A 802 22.45 14.10 16.48
N ALA A 803 21.63 13.14 16.03
CA ALA A 803 21.93 11.72 16.13
C ALA A 803 22.04 11.06 14.75
N ALA A 804 23.05 10.20 14.61
CA ALA A 804 23.17 9.23 13.55
C ALA A 804 23.42 7.83 14.14
N ALA A 805 22.78 6.82 13.56
CA ALA A 805 22.95 5.43 13.96
C ALA A 805 23.04 4.52 12.73
N GLU A 806 23.91 3.52 12.82
CA GLU A 806 23.82 2.34 11.97
C GLU A 806 22.95 1.31 12.68
N ILE A 807 21.88 0.88 12.00
CA ILE A 807 21.08 -0.27 12.41
C ILE A 807 21.12 -1.25 11.24
N HIS A 808 21.63 -2.45 11.52
CA HIS A 808 21.85 -3.51 10.54
C HIS A 808 21.08 -4.76 10.95
N ARG A 809 20.13 -5.20 10.13
CA ARG A 809 19.39 -6.45 10.37
C ARG A 809 20.30 -7.64 10.07
N LEU A 810 20.36 -8.58 11.01
CA LEU A 810 21.20 -9.76 10.96
C LEU A 810 20.35 -10.98 10.58
N ALA A 811 20.91 -11.93 9.83
CA ALA A 811 20.33 -13.27 9.80
C ALA A 811 20.47 -13.92 11.19
N PRO A 812 19.61 -14.89 11.56
CA PRO A 812 19.66 -15.53 12.88
C PRO A 812 21.03 -16.13 13.25
N SER A 813 21.82 -16.55 12.25
CA SER A 813 23.15 -17.14 12.40
C SER A 813 24.32 -16.15 12.29
N ASP A 814 24.07 -14.89 11.92
CA ASP A 814 25.16 -13.94 11.67
C ASP A 814 25.79 -13.46 12.99
N PRO A 815 27.12 -13.34 13.09
CA PRO A 815 27.75 -12.76 14.27
C PRO A 815 27.34 -11.28 14.44
N LEU A 816 27.19 -10.83 15.69
CA LEU A 816 26.99 -9.42 15.98
C LEU A 816 28.24 -8.63 15.52
N PRO A 817 28.11 -7.53 14.74
CA PRO A 817 29.28 -6.77 14.28
C PRO A 817 30.09 -6.17 15.43
N ALA A 818 31.40 -6.05 15.23
CA ALA A 818 32.30 -5.55 16.28
C ALA A 818 31.95 -4.10 16.69
N GLY A 819 31.72 -3.92 18.00
CA GLY A 819 31.29 -2.65 18.59
C GLY A 819 29.82 -2.30 18.34
N SER A 820 29.00 -3.24 17.86
CA SER A 820 27.54 -3.12 17.85
C SER A 820 26.93 -3.69 19.13
N ILE A 821 25.74 -3.19 19.47
CA ILE A 821 24.88 -3.68 20.53
C ILE A 821 23.74 -4.45 19.87
N GLU A 822 23.35 -5.59 20.44
CA GLU A 822 22.22 -6.36 19.93
C GLU A 822 20.90 -5.65 20.23
N THR A 823 20.00 -5.60 19.26
CA THR A 823 18.66 -4.99 19.35
C THR A 823 17.72 -5.67 18.35
N SER A 824 16.48 -5.18 18.25
CA SER A 824 15.49 -5.68 17.30
C SER A 824 14.92 -4.58 16.39
N SER A 825 14.62 -4.96 15.14
CA SER A 825 13.74 -4.22 14.24
C SER A 825 12.42 -4.98 14.11
N VAL A 826 11.28 -4.36 14.36
CA VAL A 826 9.97 -4.98 14.19
C VAL A 826 9.27 -4.40 12.96
N MET A 827 8.87 -5.26 12.03
CA MET A 827 8.05 -4.89 10.86
C MET A 827 6.60 -5.30 11.08
N PHE A 828 5.68 -4.43 10.67
CA PHE A 828 4.24 -4.66 10.64
C PHE A 828 3.71 -4.45 9.21
N ASP A 829 2.68 -5.22 8.81
CA ASP A 829 1.91 -4.92 7.60
C ASP A 829 1.07 -3.64 7.84
N HIS A 830 1.33 -2.56 7.07
CA HIS A 830 0.60 -1.29 7.20
C HIS A 830 0.59 -0.50 5.89
N SER A 831 -0.52 0.17 5.58
CA SER A 831 -0.65 1.04 4.39
C SER A 831 -1.45 2.32 4.60
N GLY A 832 -1.81 2.62 5.86
CA GLY A 832 -2.46 3.87 6.23
C GLY A 832 -1.44 5.00 6.44
N ALA A 833 -1.92 6.22 6.70
CA ALA A 833 -1.08 7.18 7.41
C ALA A 833 -0.64 6.58 8.76
N VAL A 834 0.51 6.99 9.29
CA VAL A 834 0.98 6.53 10.62
C VAL A 834 0.39 7.44 11.70
N PRO A 835 -0.45 6.92 12.62
CA PRO A 835 -0.91 7.68 13.77
C PRO A 835 0.23 7.97 14.75
N LYS A 836 0.14 9.06 15.52
CA LYS A 836 1.17 9.41 16.51
C LYS A 836 1.21 8.44 17.68
N ASP A 837 0.04 8.12 18.20
CA ASP A 837 -0.16 7.20 19.32
C ASP A 837 0.34 5.80 18.99
N MET A 838 0.25 5.36 17.74
CA MET A 838 0.87 4.11 17.27
C MET A 838 2.39 4.04 17.52
N VAL A 839 3.10 5.17 17.39
CA VAL A 839 4.55 5.23 17.67
C VAL A 839 4.81 5.33 19.18
N GLY A 840 4.00 6.12 19.88
CA GLY A 840 4.10 6.30 21.34
C GLY A 840 3.81 5.01 22.10
N ASP A 841 2.68 4.35 21.82
CA ASP A 841 2.25 3.11 22.47
C ASP A 841 3.29 1.99 22.31
N PHE A 842 3.91 1.87 21.12
CA PHE A 842 4.96 0.89 20.88
C PHE A 842 6.22 1.20 21.71
N ALA A 843 6.63 2.47 21.81
CA ALA A 843 7.76 2.88 22.63
C ALA A 843 7.49 2.71 24.14
N ASP A 844 6.33 3.18 24.61
CA ASP A 844 5.91 3.08 26.01
C ASP A 844 5.84 1.62 26.49
N ALA A 845 5.41 0.70 25.60
CA ALA A 845 5.31 -0.73 25.89
C ALA A 845 6.66 -1.47 25.93
N LEU A 846 7.71 -0.96 25.28
CA LEU A 846 9.09 -1.46 25.46
C LEU A 846 9.64 -1.12 26.87
N GLY A 847 9.06 -0.11 27.53
CA GLY A 847 9.48 0.36 28.84
C GLY A 847 10.47 1.53 28.79
N ALA A 848 10.65 2.17 29.96
CA ALA A 848 11.37 3.43 30.08
C ALA A 848 12.82 3.37 29.57
N GLY A 849 13.21 4.41 28.83
CA GLY A 849 14.57 4.62 28.33
C GLY A 849 14.86 4.02 26.95
N PHE A 850 13.97 3.18 26.40
CA PHE A 850 14.07 2.81 24.99
C PHE A 850 13.52 3.92 24.10
N GLU A 851 14.17 4.13 22.97
CA GLU A 851 13.70 5.02 21.92
C GLU A 851 13.52 4.24 20.63
N VAL A 852 12.55 4.62 19.80
CA VAL A 852 12.25 3.91 18.56
C VAL A 852 12.40 4.82 17.36
N SER A 853 12.86 4.25 16.25
CA SER A 853 12.92 4.93 14.96
C SER A 853 11.90 4.29 14.02
N ALA A 854 10.74 4.94 13.82
CA ALA A 854 9.68 4.47 12.94
C ALA A 854 9.86 4.90 11.46
N ALA A 855 9.75 3.96 10.52
CA ALA A 855 9.89 4.16 9.09
C ALA A 855 8.83 3.40 8.30
N LYS A 856 8.01 4.13 7.55
CA LYS A 856 7.04 3.58 6.62
C LYS A 856 7.71 3.22 5.30
N HIS A 857 7.48 1.98 4.89
CA HIS A 857 7.84 1.41 3.60
C HIS A 857 6.54 1.06 2.83
N PRO A 858 6.58 0.86 1.51
CA PRO A 858 5.43 0.37 0.77
C PRO A 858 4.84 -0.91 1.39
N GLY A 859 3.60 -0.83 1.88
CA GLY A 859 2.88 -1.94 2.52
C GLY A 859 3.41 -2.38 3.88
N SER A 860 4.33 -1.64 4.52
CA SER A 860 4.84 -1.99 5.86
C SER A 860 5.26 -0.77 6.70
N LEU A 861 5.15 -0.90 8.02
CA LEU A 861 5.74 0.03 8.99
C LEU A 861 6.84 -0.71 9.76
N VAL A 862 8.00 -0.09 9.92
CA VAL A 862 9.14 -0.64 10.65
C VAL A 862 9.46 0.23 11.84
N PHE A 863 9.61 -0.39 13.01
CA PHE A 863 10.23 0.22 14.18
C PHE A 863 11.60 -0.39 14.38
N ASP A 864 12.65 0.41 14.24
CA ASP A 864 14.00 0.04 14.64
C ASP A 864 14.21 0.49 16.10
N ILE A 865 14.53 -0.43 17.03
CA ILE A 865 14.64 -0.11 18.46
C ILE A 865 16.08 0.34 18.78
N ASN A 866 16.22 1.52 19.38
CA ASN A 866 17.49 2.04 19.87
C ASN A 866 17.76 1.48 21.28
N PRO A 867 18.99 1.03 21.61
CA PRO A 867 19.36 0.62 22.96
C PRO A 867 19.13 1.73 24.00
N LYS A 868 18.70 1.35 25.21
CA LYS A 868 18.66 2.23 26.39
C LYS A 868 20.02 2.24 27.10
N PHE A 869 20.24 3.19 28.00
CA PHE A 869 21.39 3.16 28.92
C PHE A 869 20.95 2.63 30.28
N ASP A 870 21.75 1.73 30.88
CA ASP A 870 21.55 1.25 32.25
C ASP A 870 22.10 2.26 33.29
N ASP A 871 21.85 2.01 34.58
CA ASP A 871 22.32 2.85 35.70
C ASP A 871 23.86 2.97 35.77
N ALA A 872 24.60 2.07 35.11
CA ALA A 872 26.06 2.09 35.00
C ALA A 872 26.55 2.77 33.70
N GLY A 873 25.65 3.28 32.87
CA GLY A 873 25.94 3.94 31.60
C GLY A 873 26.29 3.00 30.45
N ASN A 874 26.07 1.69 30.59
CA ASN A 874 26.20 0.75 29.48
C ASN A 874 24.96 0.82 28.59
N ALA A 875 25.13 0.71 27.28
CA ALA A 875 23.99 0.65 26.37
C ALA A 875 23.50 -0.80 26.19
N VAL A 876 22.20 -1.02 26.36
CA VAL A 876 21.54 -2.33 26.47
C VAL A 876 20.33 -2.38 25.54
N GLY A 877 20.21 -3.45 24.75
CA GLY A 877 19.06 -3.69 23.89
C GLY A 877 17.81 -4.19 24.63
N PRO A 878 16.65 -4.26 23.95
CA PRO A 878 15.43 -4.84 24.51
C PRO A 878 15.56 -6.34 24.74
N THR A 879 14.88 -6.82 25.78
CA THR A 879 14.61 -8.25 26.00
C THR A 879 13.45 -8.73 25.13
N ALA A 880 13.34 -10.04 24.93
CA ALA A 880 12.24 -10.64 24.17
C ALA A 880 10.86 -10.26 24.75
N ASP A 881 10.71 -10.31 26.08
CA ASP A 881 9.45 -9.95 26.77
C ASP A 881 9.06 -8.47 26.56
N GLU A 882 10.04 -7.55 26.53
CA GLU A 882 9.82 -6.13 26.22
C GLU A 882 9.36 -5.96 24.75
N VAL A 883 9.97 -6.67 23.79
CA VAL A 883 9.56 -6.64 22.37
C VAL A 883 8.18 -7.27 22.15
N ASP A 884 7.89 -8.40 22.79
CA ASP A 884 6.60 -9.07 22.72
C ASP A 884 5.48 -8.19 23.29
N ALA A 885 5.72 -7.49 24.41
CA ALA A 885 4.78 -6.52 24.96
C ALA A 885 4.48 -5.36 23.99
N ALA A 886 5.50 -4.86 23.29
CA ALA A 886 5.36 -3.82 22.27
C ALA A 886 4.65 -4.31 20.99
N ILE A 887 4.82 -5.58 20.60
CA ILE A 887 4.03 -6.20 19.53
C ILE A 887 2.56 -6.38 19.97
N ASP A 888 2.32 -6.77 21.22
CA ASP A 888 1.00 -7.04 21.76
C ASP A 888 0.12 -5.79 21.82
N ILE A 889 0.67 -4.63 22.20
CA ILE A 889 -0.11 -3.37 22.23
C ILE A 889 -0.55 -2.94 20.83
N MET A 890 0.26 -3.21 19.80
CA MET A 890 -0.07 -2.92 18.40
C MET A 890 -1.22 -3.80 17.90
N ALA A 891 -1.24 -5.08 18.30
CA ALA A 891 -2.34 -5.99 18.00
C ALA A 891 -3.64 -5.59 18.76
N LYS A 892 -3.52 -5.20 20.03
CA LYS A 892 -4.67 -4.91 20.92
C LYS A 892 -5.32 -3.55 20.65
N LYS A 893 -4.52 -2.48 20.51
CA LYS A 893 -5.01 -1.09 20.41
C LYS A 893 -5.14 -0.62 18.96
N HIS A 894 -4.23 -1.03 18.08
CA HIS A 894 -4.18 -0.58 16.68
C HIS A 894 -4.72 -1.61 15.68
N ASN A 895 -5.07 -2.83 16.14
CA ASN A 895 -5.50 -3.96 15.30
C ASN A 895 -4.48 -4.31 14.19
N ILE A 896 -3.19 -4.00 14.42
CA ILE A 896 -2.10 -4.36 13.52
C ILE A 896 -1.59 -5.75 13.88
N LYS A 897 -1.61 -6.66 12.91
CA LYS A 897 -1.25 -8.08 13.07
C LYS A 897 -0.08 -8.43 12.17
N ASN A 898 0.38 -9.68 12.23
CA ASN A 898 1.52 -10.19 11.43
C ASN A 898 2.83 -9.42 11.69
N ALA A 899 3.09 -9.06 12.95
CA ALA A 899 4.39 -8.53 13.34
C ALA A 899 5.50 -9.53 13.00
N LYS A 900 6.62 -9.01 12.51
CA LYS A 900 7.82 -9.79 12.20
C LYS A 900 9.03 -9.09 12.78
N GLU A 901 9.55 -9.68 13.84
CA GLU A 901 10.81 -9.27 14.44
C GLU A 901 11.99 -9.70 13.57
N PHE A 902 13.02 -8.86 13.55
CA PHE A 902 14.33 -9.14 13.00
C PHE A 902 15.39 -8.77 14.03
N ARG A 903 16.26 -9.72 14.36
CA ARG A 903 17.51 -9.46 15.10
C ARG A 903 18.34 -8.40 14.36
N ALA A 904 18.90 -7.45 15.09
CA ALA A 904 19.67 -6.35 14.54
C ALA A 904 20.89 -6.00 15.41
N GLY A 905 21.90 -5.38 14.79
CA GLY A 905 22.99 -4.70 15.47
C GLY A 905 22.81 -3.19 15.36
N PHE A 906 22.80 -2.49 16.51
CA PHE A 906 22.86 -1.03 16.61
C PHE A 906 24.31 -0.57 16.80
N LYS A 907 24.72 0.52 16.14
CA LYS A 907 26.04 1.13 16.33
C LYS A 907 25.98 2.65 16.24
N SER A 908 26.46 3.32 17.27
CA SER A 908 26.69 4.77 17.29
C SER A 908 27.88 5.10 18.19
N GLU A 909 28.79 5.96 17.74
CA GLU A 909 29.91 6.47 18.53
C GLU A 909 29.50 7.78 19.23
N TYR A 910 29.36 7.75 20.55
CA TYR A 910 28.95 8.92 21.33
C TYR A 910 30.02 10.03 21.25
N GLY A 911 29.60 11.29 21.13
CA GLY A 911 30.49 12.43 20.88
C GLY A 911 30.87 12.63 19.41
N LYS A 912 30.47 11.73 18.51
CA LYS A 912 30.66 11.88 17.04
C LYS A 912 29.38 11.63 16.25
N ASN A 913 28.87 10.41 16.31
CA ASN A 913 27.63 10.03 15.65
C ASN A 913 26.41 10.57 16.43
N TYR A 914 26.54 10.73 17.75
CA TYR A 914 25.65 11.54 18.57
C TYR A 914 26.40 12.79 19.04
N VAL A 915 25.88 13.98 18.69
CA VAL A 915 26.43 15.27 19.12
C VAL A 915 25.37 16.03 19.90
N GLU A 916 25.68 16.36 21.15
CA GLU A 916 24.83 17.14 22.04
C GLU A 916 25.46 18.52 22.29
N ASP A 917 24.62 19.54 22.38
CA ASP A 917 24.98 20.92 22.65
C ASP A 917 24.11 21.47 23.79
N PRO A 918 24.67 22.21 24.77
CA PRO A 918 23.92 22.73 25.91
C PRO A 918 22.84 23.77 25.52
N GLY A 919 22.79 24.18 24.25
CA GLY A 919 21.82 25.11 23.69
C GLY A 919 22.43 26.47 23.30
N ASP A 920 23.75 26.64 23.47
CA ASP A 920 24.50 27.86 23.17
C ASP A 920 25.35 27.78 21.89
N GLN A 921 25.36 26.62 21.21
CA GLN A 921 26.13 26.27 20.01
C GLN A 921 27.64 26.07 20.24
N THR A 922 28.13 26.01 21.48
CA THR A 922 29.56 25.83 21.80
C THR A 922 30.10 24.48 21.32
N ALA A 923 29.36 23.39 21.52
CA ALA A 923 29.82 22.05 21.12
C ALA A 923 29.89 21.93 19.60
N TYR A 924 28.86 22.41 18.89
CA TYR A 924 28.86 22.42 17.43
C TYR A 924 29.96 23.30 16.85
N ASN A 925 30.19 24.50 17.40
CA ASN A 925 31.26 25.38 16.94
C ASN A 925 32.65 24.75 17.18
N ALA A 926 32.88 24.08 18.31
CA ALA A 926 34.15 23.40 18.58
C ALA A 926 34.48 22.32 17.54
N ILE A 927 33.49 21.50 17.15
CA ILE A 927 33.63 20.47 16.10
C ILE A 927 33.89 21.09 14.73
N ILE A 928 33.13 22.13 14.36
CA ILE A 928 33.31 22.85 13.08
C ILE A 928 34.72 23.46 13.02
N ASP A 929 35.14 24.19 14.04
CA ASP A 929 36.45 24.84 14.09
C ASP A 929 37.60 23.82 14.08
N ALA A 930 37.45 22.67 14.74
CA ALA A 930 38.42 21.58 14.69
C ALA A 930 38.55 21.03 13.26
N THR A 931 37.42 20.73 12.62
CA THR A 931 37.35 20.21 11.25
C THR A 931 37.98 21.18 10.24
N LEU A 932 37.73 22.49 10.37
CA LEU A 932 38.32 23.52 9.51
C LEU A 932 39.84 23.66 9.71
N ARG A 933 40.35 23.49 10.94
CA ARG A 933 41.79 23.45 11.23
C ARG A 933 42.46 22.22 10.62
N GLU A 934 41.81 21.07 10.67
CA GLU A 934 42.30 19.84 10.03
C GLU A 934 42.39 19.97 8.51
N TRP A 935 41.34 20.42 7.84
CA TRP A 935 41.38 20.64 6.38
C TRP A 935 42.47 21.64 5.96
N THR A 936 42.71 22.66 6.79
CA THR A 936 43.80 23.63 6.58
C THR A 936 45.18 22.97 6.72
N THR A 937 45.30 22.00 7.63
CA THR A 937 46.52 21.22 7.87
C THR A 937 46.79 20.23 6.75
N ASP A 938 45.78 19.48 6.30
CA ASP A 938 45.87 18.55 5.15
C ASP A 938 46.31 19.28 3.88
N VAL A 939 45.70 20.43 3.60
CA VAL A 939 46.01 21.23 2.42
C VAL A 939 47.42 21.83 2.52
N ARG A 940 47.88 22.19 3.72
CA ARG A 940 49.27 22.60 3.97
C ARG A 940 50.25 21.46 3.66
N GLN A 941 49.96 20.25 4.13
CA GLN A 941 50.77 19.05 3.85
C GLN A 941 50.79 18.71 2.35
N GLN A 942 49.64 18.78 1.65
CA GLN A 942 49.58 18.58 0.19
C GLN A 942 50.42 19.60 -0.58
N VAL A 943 50.37 20.88 -0.20
CA VAL A 943 51.21 21.92 -0.81
C VAL A 943 52.69 21.67 -0.48
N LYS A 944 53.02 21.28 0.75
CA LYS A 944 54.39 20.93 1.16
C LYS A 944 54.93 19.73 0.36
N ALA A 945 54.12 18.69 0.12
CA ALA A 945 54.48 17.55 -0.73
C ALA A 945 54.70 17.93 -2.20
N ILE A 946 53.99 18.93 -2.73
CA ILE A 946 54.19 19.46 -4.09
C ILE A 946 55.47 20.32 -4.19
N THR A 947 55.92 20.92 -3.09
CA THR A 947 56.94 21.99 -3.10
C THR A 947 58.26 21.63 -2.39
N GLY A 948 58.29 20.57 -1.59
CA GLY A 948 59.46 20.19 -0.79
C GLY A 948 59.92 21.34 0.12
N ASP A 949 61.23 21.54 0.24
CA ASP A 949 61.81 22.62 1.05
C ASP A 949 61.97 23.96 0.32
N SER A 950 61.39 24.07 -0.88
CA SER A 950 61.34 25.33 -1.64
C SER A 950 60.47 26.42 -1.00
N VAL A 951 59.62 26.05 -0.03
CA VAL A 951 58.76 26.93 0.79
C VAL A 951 58.69 26.45 2.25
N THR A 952 58.34 27.37 3.14
CA THR A 952 58.06 27.11 4.56
C THR A 952 56.56 27.08 4.85
N ASP A 953 56.15 26.43 5.94
CA ASP A 953 54.74 26.33 6.32
C ASP A 953 54.08 27.69 6.53
N LYS A 954 54.80 28.65 7.11
CA LYS A 954 54.34 30.04 7.25
C LYS A 954 54.08 30.72 5.90
N GLN A 955 54.88 30.43 4.88
CA GLN A 955 54.65 30.93 3.52
C GLN A 955 53.45 30.24 2.85
N ILE A 956 53.25 28.95 3.10
CA ILE A 956 52.06 28.22 2.62
C ILE A 956 50.80 28.82 3.26
N GLU A 957 50.79 29.04 4.58
CA GLU A 957 49.65 29.59 5.33
C GLU A 957 49.26 31.00 4.86
N VAL A 958 50.23 31.93 4.81
CA VAL A 958 50.03 33.30 4.28
C VAL A 958 49.47 33.27 2.85
N TRP A 959 49.88 32.28 2.05
CA TRP A 959 49.38 32.11 0.69
C TRP A 959 47.97 31.51 0.66
N LEU A 960 47.66 30.44 1.40
CA LEU A 960 46.31 29.85 1.49
C LEU A 960 45.28 30.92 1.89
N ASN A 961 45.59 31.69 2.93
CA ASN A 961 44.76 32.77 3.50
C ASN A 961 44.53 33.95 2.54
N GLY A 962 45.33 34.08 1.47
CA GLY A 962 45.10 35.09 0.42
C GLY A 962 45.96 36.34 0.50
N ALA A 963 46.74 36.50 1.56
CA ALA A 963 47.65 37.64 1.73
C ALA A 963 48.75 37.70 0.66
N THR A 964 48.99 36.62 -0.09
CA THR A 964 49.82 36.64 -1.31
C THR A 964 49.12 36.00 -2.51
N SER A 965 49.36 36.54 -3.71
CA SER A 965 48.81 36.00 -4.96
C SER A 965 49.56 34.74 -5.43
N LYS A 966 50.89 34.72 -5.31
CA LYS A 966 51.79 33.65 -5.78
C LYS A 966 52.58 33.03 -4.63
N LEU A 967 52.72 31.70 -4.65
CA LEU A 967 53.54 30.96 -3.69
C LEU A 967 55.06 31.21 -3.94
N PRO A 968 55.87 31.53 -2.92
CA PRO A 968 57.27 31.95 -3.09
C PRO A 968 58.25 30.77 -3.24
N VAL A 969 57.99 29.91 -4.23
CA VAL A 969 58.79 28.74 -4.58
C VAL A 969 60.21 29.12 -5.01
N THR A 970 61.21 28.50 -4.39
CA THR A 970 62.66 28.68 -4.66
C THR A 970 63.19 27.62 -5.64
N LYS A 971 63.64 28.00 -6.85
CA LYS A 971 64.12 27.06 -7.90
C LYS A 971 65.26 26.16 -7.45
N SER A 972 66.25 26.69 -6.75
CA SER A 972 67.44 25.94 -6.28
C SER A 972 67.15 24.88 -5.20
N LYS A 973 65.88 24.76 -4.78
CA LYS A 973 65.40 23.73 -3.84
C LYS A 973 64.36 22.79 -4.48
N LEU A 974 64.20 22.84 -5.80
CA LEU A 974 63.41 21.89 -6.58
C LEU A 974 64.35 20.87 -7.25
N PRO A 975 63.88 19.64 -7.54
CA PRO A 975 64.63 18.69 -8.35
C PRO A 975 64.94 19.24 -9.75
N ASP A 976 66.05 18.79 -10.34
CA ASP A 976 66.44 19.19 -11.69
C ASP A 976 65.36 18.85 -12.72
N GLY A 977 65.20 19.73 -13.71
CA GLY A 977 64.13 19.65 -14.72
C GLY A 977 62.73 20.09 -14.25
N VAL A 978 62.50 20.33 -12.94
CA VAL A 978 61.17 20.73 -12.45
C VAL A 978 60.95 22.24 -12.57
N GLU A 979 59.94 22.65 -13.34
CA GLU A 979 59.62 24.06 -13.55
C GLU A 979 58.76 24.70 -12.45
N ILE A 980 59.11 25.93 -12.06
CA ILE A 980 58.40 26.69 -11.01
C ILE A 980 56.94 26.93 -11.41
N SER A 981 56.67 27.14 -12.70
CA SER A 981 55.33 27.30 -13.25
C SER A 981 54.46 26.05 -13.01
N SER A 982 55.02 24.86 -13.21
CA SER A 982 54.35 23.57 -12.96
C SER A 982 54.05 23.37 -11.47
N VAL A 983 55.05 23.59 -10.60
CA VAL A 983 54.88 23.50 -9.13
C VAL A 983 53.81 24.48 -8.63
N ARG A 984 53.88 25.74 -9.06
CA ARG A 984 52.86 26.75 -8.72
C ARG A 984 51.48 26.42 -9.28
N GLY A 985 51.40 25.85 -10.48
CA GLY A 985 50.14 25.40 -11.09
C GLY A 985 49.47 24.30 -10.28
N ARG A 986 50.21 23.23 -9.96
CA ARG A 986 49.74 22.12 -9.12
C ARG A 986 49.29 22.61 -7.75
N ALA A 987 50.10 23.40 -7.04
CA ALA A 987 49.71 23.98 -5.76
C ALA A 987 48.45 24.86 -5.88
N SER A 988 48.36 25.70 -6.91
CA SER A 988 47.20 26.58 -7.14
C SER A 988 45.90 25.79 -7.37
N THR A 989 45.97 24.62 -7.99
CA THR A 989 44.81 23.71 -8.11
C THR A 989 44.34 23.21 -6.74
N VAL A 990 45.27 22.84 -5.84
CA VAL A 990 44.93 22.46 -4.45
C VAL A 990 44.27 23.63 -3.71
N ARG A 991 44.87 24.83 -3.74
CA ARG A 991 44.29 26.04 -3.11
C ARG A 991 42.92 26.41 -3.69
N LYS A 992 42.69 26.22 -5.00
CA LYS A 992 41.38 26.44 -5.63
C LYS A 992 40.33 25.47 -5.06
N ARG A 993 40.64 24.17 -4.98
CA ARG A 993 39.74 23.16 -4.39
C ARG A 993 39.45 23.46 -2.91
N PHE A 994 40.47 23.77 -2.12
CA PHE A 994 40.31 24.13 -0.70
C PHE A 994 39.40 25.34 -0.50
N ARG A 995 39.62 26.41 -1.27
CA ARG A 995 38.77 27.62 -1.22
C ARG A 995 37.34 27.35 -1.66
N GLN A 996 37.13 26.47 -2.64
CA GLN A 996 35.79 26.03 -3.02
C GLN A 996 35.13 25.30 -1.84
N ARG A 997 35.81 24.34 -1.21
CA ARG A 997 35.29 23.61 -0.03
C ARG A 997 34.93 24.54 1.14
N LEU A 998 35.74 25.56 1.43
CA LEU A 998 35.42 26.58 2.45
C LEU A 998 34.21 27.45 2.05
N SER A 999 34.11 27.83 0.78
CA SER A 999 32.94 28.58 0.25
C SER A 999 31.66 27.74 0.31
N ASP A 1000 31.77 26.44 0.02
CA ASP A 1000 30.67 25.50 0.05
C ASP A 1000 30.23 25.23 1.50
N HIS A 1001 31.17 25.10 2.45
CA HIS A 1001 30.89 25.05 3.89
C HIS A 1001 30.07 26.26 4.35
N ALA A 1002 30.52 27.49 4.06
CA ALA A 1002 29.77 28.70 4.42
C ALA A 1002 28.38 28.76 3.75
N SER A 1003 28.25 28.24 2.53
CA SER A 1003 26.94 28.11 1.86
C SER A 1003 26.04 27.06 2.52
N VAL A 1004 26.59 26.01 3.13
CA VAL A 1004 25.83 24.97 3.85
C VAL A 1004 25.38 25.48 5.21
N GLU A 1005 26.25 26.11 5.99
CA GLU A 1005 25.87 26.75 7.27
C GLU A 1005 24.70 27.72 7.07
N LYS A 1006 24.82 28.61 6.06
CA LYS A 1006 23.73 29.55 5.73
C LYS A 1006 22.45 28.82 5.33
N ALA A 1007 22.54 27.74 4.54
CA ALA A 1007 21.35 27.02 4.08
C ALA A 1007 20.59 26.35 5.25
N PHE A 1008 21.27 25.82 6.26
CA PHE A 1008 20.59 25.30 7.45
C PHE A 1008 20.05 26.40 8.38
N ASP A 1009 20.77 27.50 8.55
CA ASP A 1009 20.28 28.68 9.29
C ASP A 1009 19.04 29.31 8.63
N ASP A 1010 18.99 29.36 7.29
CA ASP A 1010 17.80 29.77 6.53
C ASP A 1010 16.61 28.81 6.76
N ILE A 1011 16.84 27.49 6.83
CA ILE A 1011 15.79 26.49 7.15
C ILE A 1011 15.28 26.69 8.58
N GLY A 1012 16.18 26.80 9.57
CA GLY A 1012 15.82 27.01 10.98
C GLY A 1012 15.00 28.29 11.19
N LYS A 1013 15.43 29.40 10.57
CA LYS A 1013 14.67 30.67 10.55
C LYS A 1013 13.31 30.53 9.84
N GLY A 1014 13.24 29.73 8.78
CA GLY A 1014 11.99 29.43 8.07
C GLY A 1014 10.96 28.70 8.94
N VAL A 1015 11.41 27.79 9.82
CA VAL A 1015 10.54 27.13 10.82
C VAL A 1015 10.09 28.14 11.88
N ASP A 1016 11.01 28.92 12.45
CA ASP A 1016 10.70 29.89 13.50
C ASP A 1016 9.68 30.97 13.04
N ALA A 1017 9.88 31.52 11.84
CA ALA A 1017 8.96 32.48 11.22
C ALA A 1017 7.61 31.86 10.80
N LYS A 1018 7.53 30.53 10.66
CA LYS A 1018 6.26 29.82 10.44
C LYS A 1018 5.49 29.68 11.76
N PHE A 1019 6.18 29.41 12.86
CA PHE A 1019 5.59 29.41 14.20
C PHE A 1019 5.10 30.79 14.62
N GLU A 1020 5.89 31.86 14.41
CA GLU A 1020 5.49 33.25 14.67
C GLU A 1020 4.12 33.59 14.03
N LYS A 1021 3.89 33.16 12.79
CA LYS A 1021 2.63 33.38 12.06
C LYS A 1021 1.45 32.56 12.56
N LEU A 1022 1.70 31.38 13.15
CA LEU A 1022 0.65 30.47 13.61
C LEU A 1022 0.27 30.72 15.09
N LEU A 1023 1.21 31.18 15.91
CA LEU A 1023 1.01 31.44 17.34
C LEU A 1023 -0.25 32.28 17.68
N PRO A 1024 -0.54 33.43 17.02
CA PRO A 1024 -1.74 34.21 17.30
C PRO A 1024 -3.05 33.44 17.05
N LYS A 1025 -3.04 32.54 16.05
CA LYS A 1025 -4.18 31.69 15.70
C LYS A 1025 -4.41 30.61 16.76
N TRP A 1026 -3.33 30.02 17.27
CA TRP A 1026 -3.37 29.01 18.32
C TRP A 1026 -3.81 29.60 19.66
N GLN A 1027 -3.26 30.75 20.06
CA GLN A 1027 -3.69 31.45 21.28
C GLN A 1027 -5.20 31.76 21.23
N LYS A 1028 -5.69 32.33 20.11
CA LYS A 1028 -7.12 32.63 19.94
C LYS A 1028 -8.02 31.39 20.06
N ARG A 1029 -7.54 30.19 19.68
CA ARG A 1029 -8.28 28.93 19.88
C ARG A 1029 -8.25 28.48 21.34
N ALA A 1030 -7.09 28.55 22.00
CA ALA A 1030 -6.95 28.22 23.42
C ALA A 1030 -7.88 29.11 24.27
N ASP A 1031 -7.87 30.42 24.04
CA ASP A 1031 -8.76 31.38 24.71
C ASP A 1031 -10.25 31.07 24.48
N ALA A 1032 -10.61 30.61 23.28
CA ALA A 1032 -11.99 30.26 22.94
C ALA A 1032 -12.44 28.94 23.59
N LEU A 1033 -11.54 27.95 23.71
CA LEU A 1033 -11.81 26.69 24.42
C LEU A 1033 -11.90 26.91 25.93
N ALA A 1034 -10.98 27.68 26.52
CA ALA A 1034 -11.02 28.06 27.92
C ALA A 1034 -12.31 28.80 28.28
N LYS A 1035 -12.81 29.69 27.40
CA LYS A 1035 -14.13 30.34 27.59
C LYS A 1035 -15.30 29.37 27.53
N LYS A 1036 -15.26 28.36 26.66
CA LYS A 1036 -16.31 27.31 26.60
C LYS A 1036 -16.30 26.43 27.85
N GLN A 1037 -15.13 25.96 28.28
CA GLN A 1037 -14.97 25.17 29.50
C GLN A 1037 -15.34 25.97 30.76
N GLY A 1038 -14.95 27.25 30.84
CA GLY A 1038 -15.37 28.17 31.90
C GLY A 1038 -16.88 28.45 31.92
N SER A 1039 -17.58 28.33 30.79
CA SER A 1039 -19.04 28.49 30.72
C SER A 1039 -19.85 27.25 31.11
N THR A 1040 -19.18 26.10 31.29
CA THR A 1040 -19.80 24.81 31.68
C THR A 1040 -19.56 24.43 33.14
N ALA A 1041 -18.85 25.27 33.91
CA ALA A 1041 -18.85 25.16 35.37
C ALA A 1041 -20.27 25.42 35.92
N PRO A 1042 -20.76 24.66 36.92
CA PRO A 1042 -22.08 24.90 37.50
C PRO A 1042 -22.15 26.32 38.06
N LYS A 1043 -23.20 27.07 37.73
CA LYS A 1043 -23.57 28.24 38.53
C LYS A 1043 -23.89 27.74 39.92
N GLY A 1044 -23.00 27.98 40.87
CA GLY A 1044 -23.23 27.67 42.28
C GLY A 1044 -24.54 28.34 42.72
N GLY A 1045 -25.42 27.56 43.32
CA GLY A 1045 -26.63 28.11 43.94
C GLY A 1045 -26.23 29.02 45.09
N SER A 1046 -26.70 30.26 45.02
CA SER A 1046 -26.84 31.16 46.16
C SER A 1046 -28.32 31.47 46.30
N GLU A 1047 -28.83 31.31 47.53
CA GLU A 1047 -30.26 31.30 47.93
C GLU A 1047 -30.99 29.97 47.69
#